data_AF-A0A2U3ECK5-F1
#
_entry.id   AF-A0A2U3ECK5-F1
#
_cell.length_a   1.000
_cell.length_b   1.000
_cell.length_c   1.000
_cell.angle_alpha   90.00
_cell.angle_beta   90.00
_cell.angle_gamma   90.00
#
_symmetry.space_group_name_H-M   'P 1'
#
loop_
_entity.id
_entity.type
_entity.pdbx_description
1 polymer ?
#
loop_
_entity_poly.entity_id
_entity_poly.type
_entity_poly.pdbx_seq_one_letter_code
_entity_poly.pdbx_strand_id
1 'polypeptide(L)'
;MSDQLHITDADAVRLLESLPVPQPVRVRRSAEGGEHIVWFVNEDMILRVPALQGADPGPLRREKDILDMLRAEADVHAPEVRDAIPETLQLGVAAQKDGRGGWSYALCRRAAGVSVEEAPGAVTAETERGLAAFLALLGRASVQEAASRLGVPRGEDVHEGGLTSDALRAWRRLREKNQLGDLSHMDLEGSLTAATATPEPQASDEQEEQPVFSHADLKGEHIFIDAFTGRLTGIIDWSDTRAAAHPGTDIGGLAISIGAAAAGRVGGGAGRSPGTIRRGLRVARCEAVVLLDAVLNGGDDSPEGTGELRADNELLMDAVEKLQELDWKLCVLVNFLYRIEPSAGHTSTSWIVHVEPAPQPTQTRSSPQYAANQVLQTPSDKCNQFPRMAMIKNQRARAPMDGGAAQRLRCETTHAWLAGSSGCGIHAPRIKRVSHPPTSNLARSHTYINVGQPVVKPPLNSVNRRILLLDASTTAHRRPPNMATLVKTIIATGVSSGLGFEAVKQLLEQSQPYRIVLGARDTAATTAAFDRLTFDRAANPLTVLPLDLADLRAVKSFASQALEKVDAIDYLLLNAGMIKSAEGPGPHGSRWCEAAVVNHFSQHYLLHLLRDRLVQSRSRIVVVSSGAVRNVPDPSKLEKDLAAGSSAHFQTIYCDSKFTQLLGAHWWRRQLQGQCRVVAVSPGLIPNTGLGRSTDFKLSMQMPDAKTVPEGAASILAALTRNDFPEDPERIFLTSWGEWWNKDVYGNSLDKALQDKWSPSKEEMEKEAGIAS
;
A
#
# COMPACT_ATOMS: atom_id res chain seq x y z
N MET A 1 51.52 -0.59 -6.64
CA MET A 1 51.50 0.66 -5.85
C MET A 1 50.17 0.67 -5.12
N SER A 2 50.13 0.45 -3.81
CA SER A 2 48.87 0.06 -3.12
C SER A 2 48.66 0.67 -1.73
N ASP A 3 49.37 1.74 -1.39
CA ASP A 3 49.09 2.55 -0.19
C ASP A 3 48.13 3.70 -0.55
N GLN A 4 46.95 3.37 -1.12
CA GLN A 4 45.93 4.37 -1.45
C GLN A 4 45.11 4.80 -0.21
N LEU A 5 44.47 5.97 -0.29
CA LEU A 5 44.00 6.77 0.85
C LEU A 5 42.73 6.19 1.52
N HIS A 6 42.83 5.04 2.17
CA HIS A 6 41.74 4.48 2.98
C HIS A 6 41.42 5.35 4.20
N ILE A 7 40.39 6.19 4.07
CA ILE A 7 39.74 6.88 5.19
C ILE A 7 39.07 5.85 6.12
N THR A 8 39.39 5.91 7.41
CA THR A 8 38.83 5.00 8.41
C THR A 8 37.52 5.54 8.99
N ASP A 9 36.69 4.68 9.56
CA ASP A 9 35.47 5.11 10.28
C ASP A 9 35.81 6.05 11.44
N ALA A 10 36.99 5.91 12.05
CA ALA A 10 37.49 6.82 13.08
C ALA A 10 37.94 8.19 12.53
N ASP A 11 38.34 8.28 11.26
CA ASP A 11 38.56 9.56 10.57
C ASP A 11 37.23 10.21 10.17
N ALA A 12 36.25 9.42 9.71
CA ALA A 12 34.90 9.89 9.43
C ALA A 12 34.23 10.48 10.69
N VAL A 13 34.33 9.81 11.84
CA VAL A 13 33.87 10.35 13.14
C VAL A 13 34.59 11.67 13.46
N ARG A 14 35.93 11.73 13.40
CA ARG A 14 36.70 12.96 13.66
C ARG A 14 36.34 14.13 12.74
N LEU A 15 36.05 13.83 11.46
CA LEU A 15 35.55 14.82 10.52
C LEU A 15 34.20 15.34 11.00
N LEU A 16 33.23 14.46 11.27
CA LEU A 16 31.87 14.84 11.70
C LEU A 16 31.85 15.57 13.06
N GLU A 17 32.77 15.26 13.97
CA GLU A 17 33.01 16.03 15.21
C GLU A 17 33.48 17.48 14.96
N SER A 18 34.07 17.76 13.79
CA SER A 18 34.49 19.11 13.38
C SER A 18 33.46 19.87 12.53
N LEU A 19 32.36 19.20 12.15
CA LEU A 19 31.26 19.78 11.36
C LEU A 19 30.09 20.21 12.28
N PRO A 20 29.18 21.10 11.82
CA PRO A 20 28.00 21.52 12.58
C PRO A 20 26.89 20.44 12.63
N VAL A 21 27.26 19.20 12.97
CA VAL A 21 26.38 18.03 13.05
C VAL A 21 25.83 17.88 14.49
N PRO A 22 24.54 17.53 14.68
CA PRO A 22 23.96 17.32 16.01
C PRO A 22 24.70 16.23 16.80
N GLN A 23 24.97 16.53 18.08
CA GLN A 23 25.78 15.70 18.97
C GLN A 23 24.90 14.88 19.94
N PRO A 24 25.32 13.65 20.33
CA PRO A 24 26.55 12.96 19.91
C PRO A 24 26.40 12.33 18.52
N VAL A 25 27.43 12.48 17.66
CA VAL A 25 27.43 11.85 16.33
C VAL A 25 27.34 10.33 16.46
N ARG A 26 26.39 9.73 15.75
CA ARG A 26 26.33 8.29 15.46
C ARG A 26 26.69 8.06 14.00
N VAL A 27 27.52 7.07 13.73
CA VAL A 27 28.01 6.76 12.37
C VAL A 27 27.84 5.27 12.10
N ARG A 28 27.27 4.93 10.93
CA ARG A 28 27.24 3.56 10.39
C ARG A 28 27.69 3.60 8.93
N ARG A 29 28.77 2.89 8.59
CA ARG A 29 29.22 2.73 7.19
C ARG A 29 28.15 1.98 6.37
N SER A 30 27.99 2.31 5.09
CA SER A 30 27.21 1.44 4.17
C SER A 30 28.00 0.20 3.78
N ALA A 31 27.29 -0.82 3.28
CA ALA A 31 27.90 -1.98 2.64
C ALA A 31 28.18 -1.69 1.15
N GLU A 32 27.27 -0.99 0.47
CA GLU A 32 27.50 -0.51 -0.91
C GLU A 32 28.48 0.68 -0.94
N GLY A 33 29.28 0.75 -2.00
CA GLY A 33 30.21 1.86 -2.23
C GLY A 33 31.36 1.49 -3.16
N GLY A 34 31.13 1.61 -4.47
CA GLY A 34 32.18 1.48 -5.49
C GLY A 34 33.06 2.73 -5.56
N GLU A 35 32.58 3.78 -6.23
CA GLU A 35 33.33 5.04 -6.38
C GLU A 35 33.40 5.90 -5.11
N HIS A 36 32.47 5.68 -4.17
CA HIS A 36 32.33 6.45 -2.93
C HIS A 36 32.25 5.53 -1.71
N ILE A 37 32.92 5.92 -0.63
CA ILE A 37 32.65 5.40 0.71
C ILE A 37 31.55 6.26 1.33
N VAL A 38 30.49 5.61 1.80
CA VAL A 38 29.31 6.26 2.39
C VAL A 38 29.17 5.87 3.86
N TRP A 39 28.85 6.84 4.71
CA TRP A 39 28.38 6.60 6.08
C TRP A 39 27.03 7.29 6.30
N PHE A 40 26.09 6.56 6.90
CA PHE A 40 24.92 7.12 7.52
C PHE A 40 25.32 7.86 8.80
N VAL A 41 24.87 9.11 8.94
CA VAL A 41 25.19 10.01 10.03
C VAL A 41 23.90 10.34 10.77
N ASN A 42 23.87 10.05 12.07
CA ASN A 42 22.68 10.10 12.92
C ASN A 42 21.52 9.30 12.30
N GLU A 43 20.45 9.96 11.86
CA GLU A 43 19.27 9.31 11.26
C GLU A 43 18.95 9.87 9.86
N ASP A 44 19.25 11.17 9.65
CA ASP A 44 18.79 12.04 8.57
C ASP A 44 19.90 12.52 7.60
N MET A 45 21.15 12.11 7.80
CA MET A 45 22.29 12.56 6.98
C MET A 45 23.14 11.40 6.43
N ILE A 46 23.88 11.70 5.36
CA ILE A 46 24.95 10.86 4.83
C ILE A 46 26.23 11.67 4.62
N LEU A 47 27.37 11.05 4.92
CA LEU A 47 28.71 11.52 4.53
C LEU A 47 29.18 10.69 3.35
N ARG A 48 29.50 11.33 2.22
CA ARG A 48 30.14 10.73 1.03
C ARG A 48 31.58 11.23 0.91
N VAL A 49 32.52 10.30 0.72
CA VAL A 49 33.93 10.56 0.42
C VAL A 49 34.35 9.69 -0.77
N PRO A 50 34.96 10.22 -1.85
CA PRO A 50 35.41 9.42 -2.98
C PRO A 50 36.46 8.38 -2.56
N ALA A 51 36.36 7.17 -3.10
CA ALA A 51 37.23 6.05 -2.73
C ALA A 51 38.66 6.16 -3.31
N LEU A 52 38.81 6.82 -4.47
CA LEU A 52 40.05 6.85 -5.26
C LEU A 52 40.60 8.26 -5.57
N GLN A 53 39.95 9.33 -5.10
CA GLN A 53 40.34 10.71 -5.41
C GLN A 53 41.01 11.39 -4.22
N GLY A 54 41.95 12.30 -4.53
CA GLY A 54 42.65 13.11 -3.52
C GLY A 54 41.86 14.35 -3.09
N ALA A 55 42.58 15.42 -2.75
CA ALA A 55 42.01 16.66 -2.21
C ALA A 55 41.20 17.52 -3.21
N ASP A 56 40.84 17.00 -4.38
CA ASP A 56 40.02 17.71 -5.36
C ASP A 56 38.52 17.54 -5.04
N PRO A 57 37.78 18.62 -4.75
CA PRO A 57 36.32 18.58 -4.59
C PRO A 57 35.57 18.73 -5.92
N GLY A 58 36.26 18.82 -7.07
CA GLY A 58 35.69 19.14 -8.39
C GLY A 58 34.46 18.31 -8.78
N PRO A 59 34.50 16.97 -8.77
CA PRO A 59 33.35 16.13 -9.11
C PRO A 59 32.17 16.33 -8.15
N LEU A 60 32.41 16.27 -6.83
CA LEU A 60 31.38 16.52 -5.81
C LEU A 60 30.80 17.95 -5.89
N ARG A 61 31.60 18.93 -6.33
CA ARG A 61 31.14 20.30 -6.58
C ARG A 61 30.23 20.36 -7.80
N ARG A 62 30.60 19.72 -8.91
CA ARG A 62 29.74 19.64 -10.10
C ARG A 62 28.40 18.98 -9.75
N GLU A 63 28.43 17.87 -9.01
CA GLU A 63 27.22 17.19 -8.54
C GLU A 63 26.35 18.13 -7.69
N LYS A 64 26.94 18.82 -6.70
CA LYS A 64 26.22 19.82 -5.90
C LYS A 64 25.64 20.96 -6.76
N ASP A 65 26.40 21.48 -7.71
CA ASP A 65 25.97 22.61 -8.54
C ASP A 65 24.84 22.19 -9.51
N ILE A 66 24.81 20.92 -9.95
CA ILE A 66 23.67 20.30 -10.66
C ILE A 66 22.45 20.20 -9.73
N LEU A 67 22.63 19.67 -8.53
CA LEU A 67 21.55 19.49 -7.54
C LEU A 67 20.89 20.84 -7.16
N ASP A 68 21.70 21.86 -6.88
CA ASP A 68 21.22 23.21 -6.57
C ASP A 68 20.47 23.83 -7.75
N MET A 69 20.95 23.62 -8.99
CA MET A 69 20.31 24.09 -10.22
C MET A 69 18.94 23.43 -10.43
N LEU A 70 18.87 22.10 -10.30
CA LEU A 70 17.61 21.36 -10.43
C LEU A 70 16.62 21.71 -9.32
N ARG A 71 17.12 21.95 -8.09
CA ARG A 71 16.30 22.43 -6.97
C ARG A 71 15.74 23.83 -7.22
N ALA A 72 16.55 24.75 -7.72
CA ALA A 72 16.09 26.10 -8.09
C ALA A 72 15.03 26.08 -9.21
N GLU A 73 15.18 25.19 -10.21
CA GLU A 73 14.16 25.03 -11.26
C GLU A 73 12.88 24.37 -10.71
N ALA A 74 13.01 23.37 -9.84
CA ALA A 74 11.88 22.67 -9.22
C ALA A 74 11.08 23.58 -8.27
N ASP A 75 11.73 24.49 -7.53
CA ASP A 75 11.06 25.51 -6.71
C ASP A 75 10.08 26.39 -7.53
N VAL A 76 10.29 26.51 -8.84
CA VAL A 76 9.45 27.31 -9.75
C VAL A 76 8.51 26.45 -10.60
N HIS A 77 8.92 25.25 -11.01
CA HIS A 77 8.26 24.49 -12.07
C HIS A 77 7.77 23.09 -11.69
N ALA A 78 8.24 22.50 -10.57
CA ALA A 78 7.80 21.19 -10.09
C ALA A 78 7.98 21.07 -8.56
N PRO A 79 7.30 21.92 -7.74
CA PRO A 79 7.47 21.94 -6.28
C PRO A 79 7.12 20.60 -5.60
N GLU A 80 6.35 19.73 -6.25
CA GLU A 80 6.03 18.37 -5.78
C GLU A 80 7.26 17.45 -5.66
N VAL A 81 8.23 17.55 -6.60
CA VAL A 81 9.48 16.75 -6.61
C VAL A 81 10.66 17.46 -5.96
N ARG A 82 10.46 18.70 -5.50
CA ARG A 82 11.50 19.57 -4.96
C ARG A 82 12.18 19.04 -3.68
N ASP A 83 11.49 18.19 -2.92
CA ASP A 83 12.03 17.48 -1.76
C ASP A 83 12.86 16.24 -2.15
N ALA A 84 12.59 15.66 -3.32
CA ALA A 84 13.23 14.43 -3.80
C ALA A 84 14.61 14.68 -4.43
N ILE A 85 14.92 15.90 -4.87
CA ILE A 85 16.25 16.24 -5.37
C ILE A 85 17.20 16.47 -4.17
N PRO A 86 18.28 15.67 -4.01
CA PRO A 86 19.13 15.68 -2.81
C PRO A 86 19.71 17.04 -2.41
N GLU A 87 19.97 17.21 -1.10
CA GLU A 87 20.51 18.46 -0.54
C GLU A 87 21.92 18.24 0.02
N THR A 88 22.94 18.81 -0.63
CA THR A 88 24.30 18.87 -0.09
C THR A 88 24.41 20.00 0.94
N LEU A 89 24.34 19.63 2.22
CA LEU A 89 24.41 20.53 3.37
C LEU A 89 25.78 21.21 3.48
N GLN A 90 26.86 20.46 3.23
CA GLN A 90 28.22 20.98 3.26
C GLN A 90 29.13 20.21 2.29
N LEU A 91 30.02 20.94 1.62
CA LEU A 91 31.11 20.41 0.80
C LEU A 91 32.44 20.93 1.37
N GLY A 92 33.47 20.09 1.44
CA GLY A 92 34.78 20.53 1.91
C GLY A 92 35.93 19.57 1.61
N VAL A 93 37.09 19.86 2.19
CA VAL A 93 38.27 19.00 2.19
C VAL A 93 38.75 18.83 3.62
N ALA A 94 38.87 17.58 4.08
CA ALA A 94 39.30 17.21 5.42
C ALA A 94 40.80 16.91 5.43
N ALA A 95 41.58 17.54 6.30
CA ALA A 95 43.03 17.37 6.34
C ALA A 95 43.46 16.00 6.93
N GLN A 96 44.46 15.36 6.32
CA GLN A 96 45.04 14.12 6.84
C GLN A 96 46.01 14.39 8.00
N LYS A 97 46.04 13.50 9.00
CA LYS A 97 46.90 13.61 10.20
C LYS A 97 48.40 13.61 9.92
N ASP A 98 48.83 13.12 8.75
CA ASP A 98 50.24 12.99 8.38
C ASP A 98 50.70 14.04 7.35
N GLY A 99 49.82 14.97 6.97
CA GLY A 99 50.13 16.07 6.06
C GLY A 99 50.31 15.69 4.58
N ARG A 100 49.99 14.45 4.18
CA ARG A 100 50.15 14.01 2.76
C ARG A 100 49.05 14.47 1.82
N GLY A 101 47.96 15.02 2.35
CA GLY A 101 46.85 15.53 1.55
C GLY A 101 45.61 15.81 2.39
N GLY A 102 44.46 15.75 1.73
CA GLY A 102 43.14 15.83 2.33
C GLY A 102 42.13 15.03 1.51
N TRP A 103 41.02 14.64 2.15
CA TRP A 103 39.91 13.96 1.51
C TRP A 103 38.82 14.98 1.15
N SER A 104 38.39 15.05 -0.10
CA SER A 104 37.16 15.79 -0.44
C SER A 104 35.94 15.05 0.11
N TYR A 105 34.96 15.80 0.64
CA TYR A 105 33.77 15.21 1.24
C TYR A 105 32.51 16.04 0.94
N ALA A 106 31.38 15.34 0.86
CA ALA A 106 30.04 15.92 0.84
C ALA A 106 29.23 15.37 2.03
N LEU A 107 28.68 16.27 2.85
CA LEU A 107 27.65 15.96 3.83
C LEU A 107 26.30 16.32 3.21
N CYS A 108 25.42 15.35 3.02
CA CYS A 108 24.11 15.53 2.40
C CYS A 108 22.99 15.13 3.36
N ARG A 109 21.78 15.67 3.18
CA ARG A 109 20.57 15.08 3.77
C ARG A 109 20.32 13.72 3.10
N ARG A 110 20.00 12.72 3.91
CA ARG A 110 19.67 11.36 3.49
C ARG A 110 18.29 11.36 2.80
N ALA A 111 18.15 10.60 1.72
CA ALA A 111 16.84 10.29 1.15
C ALA A 111 15.97 9.55 2.19
N ALA A 112 14.71 9.95 2.32
CA ALA A 112 13.75 9.27 3.18
C ALA A 112 13.01 8.17 2.41
N GLY A 113 12.29 7.29 3.11
CA GLY A 113 11.53 6.20 2.49
C GLY A 113 12.35 4.94 2.21
N VAL A 114 11.96 4.21 1.17
CA VAL A 114 12.56 2.95 0.67
C VAL A 114 12.90 3.10 -0.81
N SER A 115 13.80 2.29 -1.36
CA SER A 115 14.01 2.28 -2.81
C SER A 115 12.81 1.66 -3.54
N VAL A 116 12.65 1.98 -4.82
CA VAL A 116 11.63 1.38 -5.68
C VAL A 116 11.91 -0.11 -5.92
N GLU A 117 13.18 -0.52 -5.88
CA GLU A 117 13.59 -1.93 -5.98
C GLU A 117 13.33 -2.74 -4.69
N GLU A 118 13.54 -2.13 -3.51
CA GLU A 118 13.18 -2.75 -2.21
C GLU A 118 11.66 -2.92 -2.06
N ALA A 119 10.87 -2.07 -2.73
CA ALA A 119 9.41 -2.03 -2.58
C ALA A 119 8.65 -1.78 -3.90
N PRO A 120 8.72 -2.69 -4.89
CA PRO A 120 8.03 -2.51 -6.18
C PRO A 120 6.50 -2.43 -6.03
N GLY A 121 5.93 -3.09 -5.01
CA GLY A 121 4.51 -2.98 -4.65
C GLY A 121 4.08 -1.64 -4.03
N ALA A 122 5.02 -0.73 -3.77
CA ALA A 122 4.77 0.64 -3.31
C ALA A 122 4.78 1.69 -4.44
N VAL A 123 5.09 1.30 -5.68
CA VAL A 123 4.91 2.16 -6.87
C VAL A 123 3.42 2.41 -7.07
N THR A 124 3.01 3.67 -7.06
CA THR A 124 1.60 4.06 -7.28
C THR A 124 1.45 5.12 -8.37
N ALA A 125 0.21 5.49 -8.68
CA ALA A 125 -0.07 6.64 -9.53
C ALA A 125 0.48 7.98 -8.97
N GLU A 126 0.83 8.07 -7.67
CA GLU A 126 1.57 9.22 -7.13
C GLU A 126 3.06 9.16 -7.50
N THR A 127 3.65 7.96 -7.49
CA THR A 127 5.02 7.71 -7.98
C THR A 127 5.12 8.06 -9.46
N GLU A 128 4.15 7.61 -10.27
CA GLU A 128 4.08 7.95 -11.69
C GLU A 128 3.91 9.46 -11.93
N ARG A 129 3.09 10.16 -11.13
CA ARG A 129 2.98 11.64 -11.20
C ARG A 129 4.29 12.33 -10.85
N GLY A 130 4.95 11.90 -9.78
CA GLY A 130 6.24 12.45 -9.35
C GLY A 130 7.31 12.25 -10.43
N LEU A 131 7.45 11.04 -10.96
CA LEU A 131 8.41 10.74 -12.01
C LEU A 131 8.10 11.47 -13.33
N ALA A 132 6.81 11.66 -13.67
CA ALA A 132 6.40 12.46 -14.83
C ALA A 132 6.78 13.94 -14.66
N ALA A 133 6.49 14.54 -13.50
CA ALA A 133 6.89 15.91 -13.18
C ALA A 133 8.42 16.08 -13.16
N PHE A 134 9.14 15.06 -12.70
CA PHE A 134 10.60 15.00 -12.71
C PHE A 134 11.19 14.95 -14.13
N LEU A 135 10.74 14.05 -15.01
CA LEU A 135 11.21 14.02 -16.41
C LEU A 135 10.76 15.26 -17.21
N ALA A 136 9.63 15.87 -16.84
CA ALA A 136 9.21 17.17 -17.37
C ALA A 136 10.14 18.31 -16.91
N LEU A 137 10.70 18.23 -15.70
CA LEU A 137 11.69 19.16 -15.17
C LEU A 137 13.05 19.03 -15.87
N LEU A 138 13.58 17.80 -16.01
CA LEU A 138 14.88 17.57 -16.67
C LEU A 138 14.85 18.03 -18.13
N GLY A 139 13.69 17.88 -18.79
CA GLY A 139 13.48 18.27 -20.18
C GLY A 139 13.34 19.77 -20.47
N ARG A 140 13.71 20.66 -19.55
CA ARG A 140 13.54 22.11 -19.70
C ARG A 140 14.78 22.76 -20.28
N ALA A 141 14.58 23.69 -21.23
CA ALA A 141 15.67 24.41 -21.89
C ALA A 141 16.59 25.20 -20.93
N SER A 142 16.05 25.65 -19.79
CA SER A 142 16.79 26.25 -18.66
C SER A 142 17.78 25.27 -18.02
N VAL A 143 17.34 24.04 -17.71
CA VAL A 143 18.18 22.95 -17.17
C VAL A 143 19.23 22.55 -18.20
N GLN A 144 18.83 22.37 -19.47
CA GLN A 144 19.69 22.06 -20.61
C GLN A 144 20.82 23.10 -20.80
N GLU A 145 20.51 24.39 -20.71
CA GLU A 145 21.50 25.47 -20.80
C GLU A 145 22.40 25.51 -19.56
N ALA A 146 21.83 25.36 -18.36
CA ALA A 146 22.60 25.40 -17.12
C ALA A 146 23.59 24.22 -17.00
N ALA A 147 23.17 23.00 -17.31
CA ALA A 147 24.04 21.82 -17.37
C ALA A 147 25.20 21.98 -18.37
N SER A 148 24.93 22.62 -19.51
CA SER A 148 25.95 22.93 -20.51
C SER A 148 26.99 23.93 -19.97
N ARG A 149 26.58 24.89 -19.12
CA ARG A 149 27.48 25.85 -18.44
C ARG A 149 28.26 25.19 -17.29
N LEU A 150 27.71 24.17 -16.63
CA LEU A 150 28.37 23.39 -15.58
C LEU A 150 29.38 22.35 -16.12
N GLY A 151 29.48 22.20 -17.45
CA GLY A 151 30.42 21.27 -18.08
C GLY A 151 30.07 19.80 -17.85
N VAL A 152 28.78 19.48 -17.76
CA VAL A 152 28.29 18.09 -17.73
C VAL A 152 28.57 17.43 -19.09
N PRO A 153 29.02 16.16 -19.15
CA PRO A 153 29.25 15.45 -20.41
C PRO A 153 27.99 15.40 -21.27
N ARG A 154 28.11 15.47 -22.61
CA ARG A 154 26.97 15.18 -23.49
C ARG A 154 26.69 13.68 -23.46
N GLY A 155 25.44 13.27 -23.66
CA GLY A 155 25.13 11.87 -23.93
C GLY A 155 25.59 11.51 -25.33
N GLU A 156 25.90 10.23 -25.54
CA GLU A 156 26.06 9.65 -26.87
C GLU A 156 24.72 9.04 -27.29
N ASP A 157 24.33 9.22 -28.56
CA ASP A 157 23.09 8.65 -29.07
C ASP A 157 23.29 7.17 -29.38
N VAL A 158 22.60 6.30 -28.63
CA VAL A 158 22.72 4.84 -28.77
C VAL A 158 22.33 4.42 -30.19
N HIS A 159 23.30 3.87 -30.94
CA HIS A 159 23.11 3.37 -32.30
C HIS A 159 22.24 2.10 -32.32
N GLU A 160 20.92 2.30 -32.35
CA GLU A 160 19.91 1.24 -32.26
C GLU A 160 20.11 0.08 -33.23
N GLY A 161 20.57 0.35 -34.46
CA GLY A 161 20.80 -0.69 -35.47
C GLY A 161 21.90 -1.68 -35.10
N GLY A 162 22.93 -1.22 -34.37
CA GLY A 162 23.96 -2.09 -33.79
C GLY A 162 23.39 -2.88 -32.62
N LEU A 163 22.92 -2.17 -31.60
CA LEU A 163 22.37 -2.75 -30.36
C LEU A 163 21.25 -3.78 -30.62
N THR A 164 20.33 -3.53 -31.56
CA THR A 164 19.27 -4.48 -31.95
C THR A 164 19.85 -5.72 -32.64
N SER A 165 20.88 -5.55 -33.48
CA SER A 165 21.56 -6.67 -34.15
C SER A 165 22.36 -7.53 -33.17
N ASP A 166 22.91 -6.92 -32.12
CA ASP A 166 23.64 -7.60 -31.05
C ASP A 166 22.69 -8.32 -30.09
N ALA A 167 21.57 -7.70 -29.70
CA ALA A 167 20.50 -8.33 -28.93
C ALA A 167 19.86 -9.53 -29.66
N LEU A 168 19.63 -9.43 -30.97
CA LEU A 168 19.18 -10.57 -31.78
C LEU A 168 20.22 -11.71 -31.84
N ARG A 169 21.52 -11.41 -31.78
CA ARG A 169 22.59 -12.41 -31.73
C ARG A 169 22.66 -13.08 -30.36
N ALA A 170 22.54 -12.30 -29.29
CA ALA A 170 22.44 -12.75 -27.90
C ALA A 170 21.22 -13.66 -27.69
N TRP A 171 20.02 -13.24 -28.10
CA TRP A 171 18.79 -14.03 -27.96
C TRP A 171 18.87 -15.39 -28.66
N ARG A 172 19.38 -15.42 -29.92
CA ARG A 172 19.60 -16.67 -30.65
C ARG A 172 20.59 -17.59 -29.92
N ARG A 173 21.71 -17.05 -29.42
CA ARG A 173 22.71 -17.80 -28.63
C ARG A 173 22.14 -18.38 -27.34
N LEU A 174 21.37 -17.59 -26.57
CA LEU A 174 20.68 -18.05 -25.37
C LEU A 174 19.67 -19.17 -25.69
N ARG A 175 18.95 -19.06 -26.82
CA ARG A 175 17.99 -20.06 -27.29
C ARG A 175 18.67 -21.36 -27.72
N GLU A 176 19.75 -21.27 -28.52
CA GLU A 176 20.56 -22.41 -28.96
C GLU A 176 21.19 -23.18 -27.79
N LYS A 177 21.60 -22.47 -26.73
CA LYS A 177 22.14 -23.06 -25.49
C LYS A 177 21.06 -23.52 -24.50
N ASN A 178 19.77 -23.37 -24.82
CA ASN A 178 18.64 -23.66 -23.93
C ASN A 178 18.74 -22.95 -22.57
N GLN A 179 19.26 -21.72 -22.55
CA GLN A 179 19.43 -20.89 -21.35
C GLN A 179 18.18 -20.06 -21.00
N LEU A 180 17.20 -19.98 -21.91
CA LEU A 180 16.00 -19.13 -21.78
C LEU A 180 14.91 -19.65 -20.83
N GLY A 181 15.05 -20.80 -20.18
CA GLY A 181 14.08 -21.30 -19.18
C GLY A 181 12.61 -21.17 -19.63
N ASP A 182 11.79 -20.52 -18.80
CA ASP A 182 10.38 -20.25 -19.11
C ASP A 182 10.17 -19.23 -20.25
N LEU A 183 11.12 -18.30 -20.47
CA LEU A 183 11.09 -17.34 -21.58
C LEU A 183 11.25 -18.01 -22.97
N SER A 184 11.57 -19.31 -23.03
CA SER A 184 11.75 -20.07 -24.28
C SER A 184 10.54 -20.07 -25.23
N HIS A 185 9.35 -19.73 -24.71
CA HIS A 185 8.12 -19.59 -25.49
C HIS A 185 7.93 -18.20 -26.15
N MET A 186 8.78 -17.22 -25.82
CA MET A 186 8.62 -15.82 -26.26
C MET A 186 9.16 -15.60 -27.68
N ASP A 187 8.35 -14.94 -28.52
CA ASP A 187 8.78 -14.48 -29.85
C ASP A 187 9.41 -13.08 -29.79
N LEU A 188 10.51 -12.97 -29.04
CA LEU A 188 11.28 -11.73 -28.96
C LEU A 188 11.95 -11.40 -30.31
N GLU A 189 12.33 -12.43 -31.08
CA GLU A 189 12.92 -12.27 -32.41
C GLU A 189 11.92 -11.65 -33.39
N GLY A 190 10.67 -12.15 -33.42
CA GLY A 190 9.56 -11.52 -34.11
C GLY A 190 9.24 -10.12 -33.57
N SER A 191 9.30 -9.91 -32.26
CA SER A 191 9.02 -8.59 -31.65
C SER A 191 10.05 -7.52 -32.06
N LEU A 192 11.35 -7.83 -31.96
CA LEU A 192 12.44 -6.92 -32.34
C LEU A 192 12.49 -6.65 -33.85
N THR A 193 12.11 -7.62 -34.69
CA THR A 193 12.11 -7.47 -36.15
C THR A 193 10.82 -6.85 -36.69
N ALA A 194 9.64 -7.17 -36.15
CA ALA A 194 8.37 -6.54 -36.52
C ALA A 194 8.39 -5.03 -36.21
N ALA A 195 9.09 -4.61 -35.16
CA ALA A 195 9.33 -3.21 -34.83
C ALA A 195 10.30 -2.48 -35.81
N THR A 196 10.77 -3.16 -36.87
CA THR A 196 11.44 -2.57 -38.05
C THR A 196 10.68 -2.81 -39.36
N ALA A 197 9.53 -3.51 -39.30
CA ALA A 197 8.71 -3.89 -40.45
C ALA A 197 7.26 -3.37 -40.37
N THR A 198 6.89 -2.66 -39.30
CA THR A 198 5.72 -1.78 -39.29
C THR A 198 5.82 -0.75 -40.42
N PRO A 199 4.69 -0.34 -41.05
CA PRO A 199 4.71 0.72 -42.05
C PRO A 199 5.36 1.99 -41.51
N GLU A 200 6.03 2.76 -42.38
CA GLU A 200 6.60 4.08 -42.04
C GLU A 200 5.56 4.88 -41.23
N PRO A 201 5.91 5.37 -40.02
CA PRO A 201 5.03 6.28 -39.30
C PRO A 201 4.70 7.48 -40.17
N GLN A 202 3.51 8.05 -40.02
CA GLN A 202 3.21 9.31 -40.69
C GLN A 202 4.20 10.36 -40.16
N ALA A 203 4.71 11.24 -41.03
CA ALA A 203 5.83 12.16 -40.71
C ALA A 203 5.56 13.18 -39.58
N SER A 204 4.39 13.11 -38.91
CA SER A 204 4.07 13.72 -37.62
C SER A 204 4.70 12.99 -36.42
N ASP A 205 4.90 11.68 -36.51
CA ASP A 205 5.20 10.78 -35.39
C ASP A 205 6.71 10.63 -35.14
N GLU A 206 7.54 11.08 -36.09
CA GLU A 206 9.01 11.06 -36.06
C GLU A 206 9.59 12.49 -36.00
N GLN A 207 8.92 13.42 -35.30
CA GLN A 207 9.59 14.66 -34.88
C GLN A 207 10.63 14.32 -33.82
N GLU A 208 11.90 14.31 -34.22
CA GLU A 208 13.07 14.10 -33.37
C GLU A 208 13.07 15.10 -32.21
N GLU A 209 12.69 14.62 -31.02
CA GLU A 209 12.65 15.45 -29.82
C GLU A 209 14.03 16.02 -29.50
N GLN A 210 14.06 17.30 -29.11
CA GLN A 210 15.32 17.92 -28.69
C GLN A 210 15.94 17.15 -27.52
N PRO A 211 17.26 16.89 -27.54
CA PRO A 211 17.95 16.28 -26.43
C PRO A 211 17.69 17.02 -25.12
N VAL A 212 17.63 16.25 -24.04
CA VAL A 212 17.32 16.73 -22.69
C VAL A 212 18.48 16.49 -21.74
N PHE A 213 18.47 17.19 -20.61
CA PHE A 213 19.24 16.73 -19.46
C PHE A 213 18.69 15.38 -19.00
N SER A 214 19.58 14.45 -18.66
CA SER A 214 19.25 13.07 -18.32
C SER A 214 20.03 12.63 -17.09
N HIS A 215 19.37 11.86 -16.23
CA HIS A 215 20.00 11.19 -15.10
C HIS A 215 20.95 10.07 -15.59
N ALA A 216 20.64 9.50 -16.75
CA ALA A 216 21.31 8.41 -17.46
C ALA A 216 21.28 7.04 -16.75
N ASP A 217 21.25 7.01 -15.41
CA ASP A 217 21.07 5.78 -14.62
C ASP A 217 19.84 5.83 -13.69
N LEU A 218 18.69 6.23 -14.24
CA LEU A 218 17.42 6.35 -13.49
C LEU A 218 16.75 4.99 -13.28
N LYS A 219 17.25 4.22 -12.29
CA LYS A 219 16.78 2.88 -11.92
C LYS A 219 16.18 2.82 -10.50
N GLY A 220 15.82 1.64 -10.02
CA GLY A 220 14.95 1.42 -8.85
C GLY A 220 15.67 1.60 -7.52
N GLU A 221 16.93 1.18 -7.46
CA GLU A 221 17.93 1.43 -6.44
C GLU A 221 18.16 2.94 -6.21
N HIS A 222 18.02 3.75 -7.27
CA HIS A 222 18.27 5.19 -7.25
C HIS A 222 17.03 6.04 -6.96
N ILE A 223 15.82 5.47 -7.01
CA ILE A 223 14.56 6.18 -6.78
C ILE A 223 13.99 5.79 -5.41
N PHE A 224 13.85 6.77 -4.52
CA PHE A 224 13.28 6.60 -3.19
C PHE A 224 11.85 7.14 -3.11
N ILE A 225 10.99 6.37 -2.46
CA ILE A 225 9.57 6.69 -2.23
C ILE A 225 9.16 6.50 -0.77
N ASP A 226 8.21 7.31 -0.32
CA ASP A 226 7.43 7.01 0.87
C ASP A 226 6.55 5.77 0.61
N ALA A 227 6.80 4.69 1.35
CA ALA A 227 6.18 3.37 1.12
C ALA A 227 4.65 3.33 1.32
N PHE A 228 4.04 4.38 1.89
CA PHE A 228 2.60 4.45 2.18
C PHE A 228 1.82 5.26 1.15
N THR A 229 2.44 6.29 0.57
CA THR A 229 1.83 7.22 -0.39
C THR A 229 2.35 7.04 -1.82
N GLY A 230 3.57 6.51 -1.99
CA GLY A 230 4.29 6.47 -3.25
C GLY A 230 4.88 7.81 -3.68
N ARG A 231 4.82 8.87 -2.85
CA ARG A 231 5.46 10.16 -3.13
C ARG A 231 6.98 9.98 -3.22
N LEU A 232 7.61 10.58 -4.23
CA LEU A 232 9.07 10.65 -4.32
C LEU A 232 9.67 11.37 -3.10
N THR A 233 10.68 10.75 -2.49
CA THR A 233 11.40 11.21 -1.29
C THR A 233 12.92 11.26 -1.49
N GLY A 234 13.42 10.80 -2.64
CA GLY A 234 14.81 10.93 -3.07
C GLY A 234 15.00 10.44 -4.50
N ILE A 235 15.92 11.04 -5.24
CA ILE A 235 16.51 10.46 -6.45
C ILE A 235 18.03 10.65 -6.29
N ILE A 236 18.81 9.57 -6.33
CA ILE A 236 20.24 9.58 -5.95
C ILE A 236 21.13 9.10 -7.10
N ASP A 237 22.44 9.26 -6.90
CA ASP A 237 23.53 9.00 -7.85
C ASP A 237 23.47 9.82 -9.16
N TRP A 238 23.76 11.11 -9.01
CA TRP A 238 23.83 12.07 -10.11
C TRP A 238 25.22 12.11 -10.79
N SER A 239 26.09 11.13 -10.50
CA SER A 239 27.46 11.07 -11.03
C SER A 239 27.47 10.96 -12.56
N ASP A 240 26.60 10.11 -13.11
CA ASP A 240 26.56 9.78 -14.53
C ASP A 240 25.63 10.66 -15.37
N THR A 241 25.16 11.77 -14.82
CA THR A 241 24.32 12.76 -15.52
C THR A 241 24.87 13.15 -16.90
N ARG A 242 23.96 13.29 -17.86
CA ARG A 242 24.29 13.70 -19.23
C ARG A 242 23.57 15.00 -19.58
N ALA A 243 24.33 15.97 -20.08
CA ALA A 243 23.88 17.31 -20.42
C ALA A 243 22.81 17.31 -21.50
N ALA A 244 22.95 16.43 -22.50
CA ALA A 244 22.11 16.32 -23.68
C ALA A 244 22.09 14.86 -24.11
N ALA A 245 21.03 14.14 -23.78
CA ALA A 245 20.77 12.75 -24.19
C ALA A 245 19.38 12.64 -24.82
N HIS A 246 19.10 11.52 -25.49
CA HIS A 246 17.77 11.27 -26.04
C HIS A 246 16.73 11.12 -24.89
N PRO A 247 15.53 11.72 -24.95
CA PRO A 247 14.61 11.73 -23.80
C PRO A 247 14.01 10.35 -23.45
N GLY A 248 14.26 9.33 -24.29
CA GLY A 248 13.92 7.94 -24.01
C GLY A 248 14.88 7.22 -23.06
N THR A 249 16.08 7.74 -22.78
CA THR A 249 17.09 7.07 -21.93
C THR A 249 16.57 6.83 -20.51
N ASP A 250 16.16 7.89 -19.81
CA ASP A 250 15.64 7.78 -18.44
C ASP A 250 14.30 7.00 -18.40
N ILE A 251 13.53 6.98 -19.50
CA ILE A 251 12.32 6.14 -19.63
C ILE A 251 12.70 4.65 -19.73
N GLY A 252 13.81 4.32 -20.40
CA GLY A 252 14.35 2.97 -20.49
C GLY A 252 14.77 2.42 -19.13
N GLY A 253 15.53 3.21 -18.35
CA GLY A 253 15.90 2.87 -16.96
C GLY A 253 14.66 2.59 -16.09
N LEU A 254 13.69 3.50 -16.11
CA LEU A 254 12.41 3.32 -15.41
C LEU A 254 11.65 2.06 -15.85
N ALA A 255 11.73 1.67 -17.12
CA ALA A 255 11.01 0.51 -17.63
C ALA A 255 11.53 -0.83 -17.09
N ILE A 256 12.79 -0.88 -16.68
CA ILE A 256 13.38 -2.02 -15.96
C ILE A 256 12.78 -2.08 -14.54
N SER A 257 12.77 -0.95 -13.83
CA SER A 257 12.42 -0.87 -12.40
C SER A 257 10.92 -0.89 -12.11
N ILE A 258 10.12 -0.09 -12.82
CA ILE A 258 8.66 0.04 -12.63
C ILE A 258 7.82 -0.61 -13.73
N GLY A 259 8.48 -1.27 -14.70
CA GLY A 259 7.84 -1.94 -15.83
C GLY A 259 7.41 -0.98 -16.95
N ALA A 260 7.43 -1.50 -18.19
CA ALA A 260 7.16 -0.71 -19.40
C ALA A 260 5.82 0.06 -19.38
N ALA A 261 4.79 -0.45 -18.69
CA ALA A 261 3.49 0.20 -18.60
C ALA A 261 3.51 1.48 -17.75
N ALA A 262 4.21 1.45 -16.61
CA ALA A 262 4.31 2.62 -15.74
C ALA A 262 5.32 3.62 -16.32
N ALA A 263 6.47 3.16 -16.82
CA ALA A 263 7.43 4.00 -17.53
C ALA A 263 6.82 4.71 -18.76
N GLY A 264 5.97 4.01 -19.53
CA GLY A 264 5.22 4.61 -20.65
C GLY A 264 4.20 5.68 -20.21
N ARG A 265 3.52 5.49 -19.06
CA ARG A 265 2.64 6.52 -18.47
C ARG A 265 3.42 7.71 -17.93
N VAL A 266 4.57 7.46 -17.30
CA VAL A 266 5.51 8.50 -16.85
C VAL A 266 6.01 9.34 -18.03
N GLY A 267 6.48 8.70 -19.11
CA GLY A 267 6.90 9.38 -20.33
C GLY A 267 5.80 10.24 -20.95
N GLY A 268 4.59 9.68 -21.11
CA GLY A 268 3.45 10.44 -21.63
C GLY A 268 3.03 11.60 -20.72
N GLY A 269 3.06 11.41 -19.40
CA GLY A 269 2.82 12.46 -18.41
C GLY A 269 3.90 13.56 -18.42
N ALA A 270 5.14 13.21 -18.77
CA ALA A 270 6.25 14.14 -19.00
C ALA A 270 6.21 14.82 -20.38
N GLY A 271 5.14 14.63 -21.15
CA GLY A 271 4.92 15.24 -22.47
C GLY A 271 5.67 14.56 -23.63
N ARG A 272 6.19 13.33 -23.43
CA ARG A 272 7.03 12.63 -24.41
C ARG A 272 6.21 11.93 -25.49
N SER A 273 6.73 12.00 -26.71
CA SER A 273 6.10 11.46 -27.91
C SER A 273 5.98 9.93 -27.86
N PRO A 274 4.99 9.36 -28.58
CA PRO A 274 4.90 7.90 -28.76
C PRO A 274 6.17 7.29 -29.37
N GLY A 275 6.90 8.02 -30.22
CA GLY A 275 8.17 7.60 -30.80
C GLY A 275 9.27 7.47 -29.74
N THR A 276 9.54 8.55 -29.00
CA THR A 276 10.55 8.60 -27.93
C THR A 276 10.33 7.56 -26.84
N ILE A 277 9.07 7.31 -26.45
CA ILE A 277 8.72 6.24 -25.49
C ILE A 277 9.06 4.86 -26.07
N ARG A 278 8.63 4.55 -27.31
CA ARG A 278 8.95 3.26 -27.96
C ARG A 278 10.45 3.06 -28.14
N ARG A 279 11.22 4.11 -28.45
CA ARG A 279 12.69 4.08 -28.51
C ARG A 279 13.29 3.68 -27.16
N GLY A 280 12.94 4.37 -26.08
CA GLY A 280 13.44 4.06 -24.72
C GLY A 280 13.17 2.62 -24.30
N LEU A 281 11.94 2.14 -24.51
CA LEU A 281 11.55 0.76 -24.19
C LEU A 281 12.26 -0.30 -25.05
N ARG A 282 12.55 0.00 -26.32
CA ARG A 282 13.31 -0.89 -27.21
C ARG A 282 14.78 -0.99 -26.80
N VAL A 283 15.41 0.16 -26.54
CA VAL A 283 16.83 0.24 -26.13
C VAL A 283 17.05 -0.58 -24.85
N ALA A 284 16.26 -0.32 -23.79
CA ALA A 284 16.35 -1.06 -22.53
C ALA A 284 16.13 -2.57 -22.70
N ARG A 285 15.23 -3.01 -23.60
CA ARG A 285 15.01 -4.44 -23.88
C ARG A 285 16.19 -5.07 -24.59
N CYS A 286 16.81 -4.38 -25.55
CA CYS A 286 18.01 -4.87 -26.21
C CYS A 286 19.21 -4.93 -25.25
N GLU A 287 19.38 -3.93 -24.38
CA GLU A 287 20.42 -3.90 -23.35
C GLU A 287 20.26 -5.04 -22.35
N ALA A 288 19.06 -5.27 -21.81
CA ALA A 288 18.78 -6.38 -20.90
C ALA A 288 19.10 -7.76 -21.52
N VAL A 289 18.82 -7.96 -22.81
CA VAL A 289 19.13 -9.21 -23.54
C VAL A 289 20.63 -9.39 -23.78
N VAL A 290 21.36 -8.30 -24.09
CA VAL A 290 22.82 -8.35 -24.27
C VAL A 290 23.52 -8.61 -22.93
N LEU A 291 23.06 -7.97 -21.85
CA LEU A 291 23.60 -8.15 -20.50
C LEU A 291 23.33 -9.58 -19.98
N LEU A 292 22.10 -10.09 -20.14
CA LEU A 292 21.72 -11.47 -19.82
C LEU A 292 22.63 -12.50 -20.52
N ASP A 293 22.94 -12.30 -21.79
CA ASP A 293 23.87 -13.17 -22.53
C ASP A 293 25.33 -12.99 -22.11
N ALA A 294 25.77 -11.78 -21.76
CA ALA A 294 27.11 -11.54 -21.21
C ALA A 294 27.30 -12.27 -19.86
N VAL A 295 26.35 -12.12 -18.94
CA VAL A 295 26.32 -12.78 -17.62
C VAL A 295 26.27 -14.30 -17.76
N LEU A 296 25.39 -14.83 -18.63
CA LEU A 296 25.24 -16.29 -18.80
C LEU A 296 26.35 -16.96 -19.61
N ASN A 297 27.15 -16.20 -20.35
CA ASN A 297 28.16 -16.77 -21.27
C ASN A 297 29.58 -16.21 -21.11
N GLY A 298 29.87 -15.46 -20.04
CA GLY A 298 31.22 -15.02 -19.66
C GLY A 298 31.77 -13.91 -20.57
N GLY A 299 30.92 -12.92 -20.88
CA GLY A 299 31.29 -11.73 -21.66
C GLY A 299 31.49 -10.46 -20.82
N ASP A 300 31.45 -10.58 -19.50
CA ASP A 300 31.57 -9.49 -18.52
C ASP A 300 32.89 -9.69 -17.73
N ASP A 301 33.65 -8.61 -17.51
CA ASP A 301 34.92 -8.62 -16.75
C ASP A 301 34.70 -8.64 -15.21
N SER A 302 33.45 -8.74 -14.76
CA SER A 302 33.06 -8.85 -13.34
C SER A 302 33.65 -10.10 -12.65
N PRO A 303 33.99 -10.05 -11.34
CA PRO A 303 34.80 -11.08 -10.68
C PRO A 303 34.19 -12.49 -10.68
N GLU A 304 35.02 -13.51 -10.92
CA GLU A 304 34.59 -14.90 -11.04
C GLU A 304 33.91 -15.48 -9.78
N GLY A 305 32.63 -15.87 -9.91
CA GLY A 305 32.18 -17.17 -9.39
C GLY A 305 31.67 -17.25 -7.94
N THR A 306 30.79 -16.35 -7.52
CA THR A 306 29.92 -16.57 -6.33
C THR A 306 28.44 -16.76 -6.71
N GLY A 307 27.59 -17.07 -5.72
CA GLY A 307 26.20 -17.46 -5.93
C GLY A 307 25.24 -16.32 -6.34
N GLU A 308 25.67 -15.06 -6.23
CA GLU A 308 24.87 -13.87 -6.58
C GLU A 308 24.41 -13.88 -8.04
N LEU A 309 25.25 -14.37 -8.97
CA LEU A 309 24.95 -14.51 -10.40
C LEU A 309 23.62 -15.21 -10.69
N ARG A 310 23.06 -16.05 -9.80
CA ARG A 310 21.72 -16.62 -10.00
C ARG A 310 20.58 -15.65 -9.76
N ALA A 311 20.71 -14.74 -8.79
CA ALA A 311 19.73 -13.69 -8.55
C ALA A 311 19.73 -12.69 -9.72
N ASP A 312 20.91 -12.28 -10.17
CA ASP A 312 21.06 -11.37 -11.33
C ASP A 312 20.43 -11.96 -12.59
N ASN A 313 20.61 -13.27 -12.81
CA ASN A 313 19.94 -13.99 -13.90
C ASN A 313 18.41 -14.00 -13.77
N GLU A 314 17.86 -14.24 -12.58
CA GLU A 314 16.40 -14.19 -12.38
C GLU A 314 15.84 -12.76 -12.58
N LEU A 315 16.54 -11.73 -12.11
CA LEU A 315 16.19 -10.31 -12.30
C LEU A 315 16.27 -9.87 -13.78
N LEU A 316 17.31 -10.26 -14.51
CA LEU A 316 17.46 -9.95 -15.93
C LEU A 316 16.40 -10.65 -16.80
N MET A 317 16.02 -11.88 -16.43
CA MET A 317 14.95 -12.62 -17.11
C MET A 317 13.57 -11.96 -16.87
N ASP A 318 13.26 -11.59 -15.63
CA ASP A 318 12.07 -10.82 -15.26
C ASP A 318 12.02 -9.45 -15.95
N ALA A 319 13.16 -8.74 -16.06
CA ALA A 319 13.25 -7.50 -16.83
C ALA A 319 12.91 -7.70 -18.32
N VAL A 320 13.43 -8.75 -18.96
CA VAL A 320 13.12 -9.08 -20.36
C VAL A 320 11.63 -9.43 -20.54
N GLU A 321 11.01 -10.12 -19.59
CA GLU A 321 9.57 -10.44 -19.61
C GLU A 321 8.69 -9.18 -19.43
N LYS A 322 8.95 -8.38 -18.38
CA LYS A 322 8.30 -7.08 -18.09
C LYS A 322 8.35 -6.11 -19.26
N LEU A 323 9.44 -6.13 -20.04
CA LEU A 323 9.61 -5.29 -21.21
C LEU A 323 8.87 -5.83 -22.45
N GLN A 324 8.52 -7.12 -22.54
CA GLN A 324 7.83 -7.68 -23.71
C GLN A 324 6.30 -7.59 -23.64
N GLU A 325 5.71 -7.89 -22.48
CA GLU A 325 4.27 -8.11 -22.22
C GLU A 325 3.32 -7.03 -22.80
N LEU A 326 3.86 -5.85 -23.10
CA LEU A 326 3.13 -4.60 -23.26
C LEU A 326 3.39 -3.86 -24.57
N ASP A 327 4.38 -4.21 -25.39
CA ASP A 327 4.83 -3.37 -26.53
C ASP A 327 3.68 -3.07 -27.54
N TRP A 328 2.99 -4.12 -27.98
CA TRP A 328 1.82 -3.99 -28.85
C TRP A 328 0.60 -3.36 -28.15
N LYS A 329 0.44 -3.59 -26.84
CA LYS A 329 -0.65 -3.03 -26.03
C LYS A 329 -0.47 -1.52 -25.82
N LEU A 330 0.77 -1.05 -25.64
CA LEU A 330 1.13 0.36 -25.54
C LEU A 330 0.81 1.10 -26.84
N CYS A 331 1.13 0.50 -27.99
CA CYS A 331 0.84 1.09 -29.28
C CYS A 331 -0.67 1.35 -29.48
N VAL A 332 -1.54 0.52 -28.90
CA VAL A 332 -3.00 0.76 -28.85
C VAL A 332 -3.37 1.78 -27.77
N LEU A 333 -2.84 1.66 -26.55
CA LEU A 333 -3.20 2.50 -25.41
C LEU A 333 -2.78 3.97 -25.59
N VAL A 334 -1.59 4.23 -26.13
CA VAL A 334 -1.09 5.57 -26.41
C VAL A 334 -1.90 6.24 -27.53
N ASN A 335 -2.27 5.49 -28.58
CA ASN A 335 -3.21 5.94 -29.61
C ASN A 335 -4.62 6.27 -29.06
N PHE A 336 -5.02 5.64 -27.95
CA PHE A 336 -6.29 5.92 -27.28
C PHE A 336 -6.21 7.18 -26.41
N LEU A 337 -5.09 7.38 -25.71
CA LEU A 337 -4.88 8.52 -24.80
C LEU A 337 -4.65 9.85 -25.52
N TYR A 338 -3.99 9.85 -26.69
CA TYR A 338 -3.74 11.07 -27.48
C TYR A 338 -4.96 11.62 -28.26
N ARG A 339 -6.17 11.05 -28.08
CA ARG A 339 -7.42 11.54 -28.72
C ARG A 339 -8.20 12.55 -27.88
N ILE A 340 -7.51 13.51 -27.25
CA ILE A 340 -8.13 14.62 -26.52
C ILE A 340 -7.46 15.94 -26.93
N GLU A 341 -8.13 16.70 -27.81
CA GLU A 341 -7.88 18.10 -28.18
C GLU A 341 -9.25 18.72 -28.61
N PRO A 342 -9.40 20.06 -28.73
CA PRO A 342 -10.60 20.74 -28.21
C PRO A 342 -11.82 20.89 -29.14
N SER A 343 -12.86 21.46 -28.56
CA SER A 343 -14.24 21.56 -29.05
C SER A 343 -14.48 22.38 -30.33
N ALA A 344 -15.12 21.75 -31.34
CA ALA A 344 -16.12 22.40 -32.21
C ALA A 344 -17.00 21.39 -32.99
N GLY A 345 -18.30 21.68 -33.10
CA GLY A 345 -19.10 21.51 -34.32
C GLY A 345 -19.39 20.10 -34.92
N HIS A 346 -20.58 19.57 -34.59
CA HIS A 346 -21.49 18.78 -35.48
C HIS A 346 -21.15 17.33 -35.95
N THR A 347 -22.21 16.51 -35.91
CA THR A 347 -22.53 15.36 -36.77
C THR A 347 -21.61 14.12 -36.82
N SER A 348 -21.96 13.14 -35.96
CA SER A 348 -22.35 11.78 -36.36
C SER A 348 -21.48 10.99 -37.36
N THR A 349 -20.76 9.99 -36.84
CA THR A 349 -21.04 8.59 -37.22
C THR A 349 -20.66 7.64 -36.06
N SER A 350 -21.31 6.48 -36.00
CA SER A 350 -21.25 5.53 -34.87
C SER A 350 -20.41 4.30 -35.19
N TRP A 351 -19.64 3.82 -34.20
CA TRP A 351 -19.26 2.41 -34.10
C TRP A 351 -19.75 1.86 -32.76
N ILE A 352 -20.55 0.79 -32.82
CA ILE A 352 -21.18 0.16 -31.66
C ILE A 352 -20.52 -1.20 -31.44
N VAL A 353 -20.05 -1.44 -30.22
CA VAL A 353 -19.84 -2.80 -29.69
C VAL A 353 -20.96 -3.05 -28.68
N HIS A 354 -21.70 -4.14 -28.86
CA HIS A 354 -22.87 -4.44 -28.02
C HIS A 354 -22.47 -4.86 -26.61
N VAL A 355 -23.17 -4.31 -25.62
CA VAL A 355 -23.24 -4.81 -24.24
C VAL A 355 -24.72 -5.02 -23.91
N GLU A 356 -25.08 -6.20 -23.41
CA GLU A 356 -26.47 -6.51 -23.05
C GLU A 356 -26.87 -5.83 -21.71
N PRO A 357 -28.04 -5.19 -21.61
CA PRO A 357 -28.50 -4.56 -20.37
C PRO A 357 -29.17 -5.57 -19.42
N ALA A 358 -28.86 -5.46 -18.12
CA ALA A 358 -29.50 -6.25 -17.07
C ALA A 358 -30.97 -5.83 -16.80
N PRO A 359 -31.85 -6.74 -16.34
CA PRO A 359 -33.29 -6.49 -16.24
C PRO A 359 -33.72 -5.80 -14.93
N GLN A 360 -34.64 -4.83 -15.04
CA GLN A 360 -35.53 -4.35 -13.97
C GLN A 360 -36.88 -3.89 -14.59
N PRO A 361 -37.93 -3.61 -13.80
CA PRO A 361 -38.61 -4.56 -12.92
C PRO A 361 -40.08 -4.75 -13.37
N THR A 362 -40.72 -5.85 -12.95
CA THR A 362 -42.09 -6.18 -13.39
C THR A 362 -43.18 -5.38 -12.67
N GLN A 363 -43.97 -4.59 -13.40
CA GLN A 363 -45.34 -4.25 -12.99
C GLN A 363 -46.34 -4.01 -14.14
N THR A 364 -47.45 -4.75 -14.08
CA THR A 364 -48.81 -4.45 -14.60
C THR A 364 -49.10 -4.22 -16.09
N ARG A 365 -49.78 -5.23 -16.66
CA ARG A 365 -51.09 -5.19 -17.39
C ARG A 365 -51.17 -5.02 -18.93
N SER A 366 -52.15 -5.76 -19.46
CA SER A 366 -52.91 -5.60 -20.72
C SER A 366 -52.20 -5.71 -22.08
N SER A 367 -52.38 -6.89 -22.69
CA SER A 367 -52.46 -7.15 -24.14
C SER A 367 -53.72 -6.53 -24.78
N PRO A 368 -54.03 -6.73 -26.09
CA PRO A 368 -53.25 -7.36 -27.18
C PRO A 368 -53.25 -6.52 -28.51
N GLN A 369 -52.59 -7.03 -29.57
CA GLN A 369 -53.18 -7.36 -30.90
C GLN A 369 -52.23 -7.22 -32.10
N TYR A 370 -52.36 -8.16 -33.07
CA TYR A 370 -52.08 -8.08 -34.53
C TYR A 370 -50.69 -7.59 -35.03
N ALA A 371 -50.15 -8.04 -36.18
CA ALA A 371 -50.55 -9.10 -37.12
C ALA A 371 -49.30 -9.78 -37.74
N ALA A 372 -49.50 -10.93 -38.37
CA ALA A 372 -48.47 -11.67 -39.09
C ALA A 372 -48.22 -11.13 -40.51
N ASN A 373 -47.06 -11.46 -41.10
CA ASN A 373 -47.04 -12.23 -42.36
C ASN A 373 -45.64 -12.70 -42.81
N GLN A 374 -45.61 -13.97 -43.28
CA GLN A 374 -44.95 -14.53 -44.48
C GLN A 374 -43.43 -14.25 -44.72
N VAL A 375 -42.53 -15.26 -44.77
CA VAL A 375 -42.42 -16.47 -45.62
C VAL A 375 -41.78 -16.21 -47.00
N LEU A 376 -40.59 -16.81 -47.22
CA LEU A 376 -39.99 -17.34 -48.47
C LEU A 376 -38.67 -18.05 -48.05
N GLN A 377 -38.66 -19.39 -47.91
CA GLN A 377 -38.25 -20.41 -48.90
C GLN A 377 -36.73 -20.51 -49.22
N THR A 378 -36.05 -21.45 -48.53
CA THR A 378 -35.37 -22.68 -49.04
C THR A 378 -34.81 -22.71 -50.48
N PRO A 379 -33.69 -23.43 -50.80
CA PRO A 379 -33.49 -24.85 -50.38
C PRO A 379 -32.05 -25.46 -50.26
N SER A 380 -31.99 -26.71 -49.75
CA SER A 380 -30.99 -27.81 -50.03
C SER A 380 -29.50 -27.60 -49.64
N ASP A 381 -28.68 -28.63 -49.33
CA ASP A 381 -28.83 -30.11 -49.32
C ASP A 381 -27.89 -30.74 -48.24
N LYS A 382 -28.36 -31.63 -47.35
CA LYS A 382 -28.25 -33.13 -47.33
C LYS A 382 -26.98 -33.79 -46.70
N CYS A 383 -27.25 -34.75 -45.79
CA CYS A 383 -26.43 -35.93 -45.42
C CYS A 383 -25.11 -35.72 -44.61
N ASN A 384 -24.60 -36.65 -43.79
CA ASN A 384 -25.07 -38.01 -43.45
C ASN A 384 -24.64 -38.56 -42.05
N GLN A 385 -25.47 -39.44 -41.48
CA GLN A 385 -25.20 -40.64 -40.65
C GLN A 385 -24.41 -40.63 -39.29
N PHE A 386 -25.02 -41.33 -38.32
CA PHE A 386 -24.46 -41.93 -37.09
C PHE A 386 -23.78 -43.30 -37.38
N PRO A 387 -22.93 -43.85 -36.47
CA PRO A 387 -23.43 -44.88 -35.52
C PRO A 387 -22.78 -44.87 -34.11
N ARG A 388 -23.36 -45.68 -33.20
CA ARG A 388 -22.89 -45.96 -31.82
C ARG A 388 -21.82 -47.06 -31.77
N MET A 389 -21.08 -47.13 -30.66
CA MET A 389 -20.69 -48.42 -30.05
C MET A 389 -20.68 -48.31 -28.50
N ALA A 390 -20.54 -49.44 -27.79
CA ALA A 390 -20.73 -49.55 -26.33
C ALA A 390 -19.90 -50.72 -25.72
N MET A 391 -20.14 -51.04 -24.43
CA MET A 391 -19.55 -52.12 -23.60
C MET A 391 -18.27 -51.72 -22.81
N ILE A 392 -17.95 -52.25 -21.60
CA ILE A 392 -18.69 -53.19 -20.71
C ILE A 392 -18.41 -52.95 -19.20
N LYS A 393 -19.19 -53.64 -18.35
CA LYS A 393 -19.17 -53.68 -16.87
C LYS A 393 -17.82 -54.06 -16.23
N ASN A 394 -17.61 -53.69 -14.96
CA ASN A 394 -17.56 -54.73 -13.92
C ASN A 394 -17.95 -54.24 -12.51
N GLN A 395 -18.33 -55.16 -11.62
CA GLN A 395 -18.71 -54.93 -10.22
C GLN A 395 -17.79 -55.70 -9.27
N ARG A 396 -17.68 -55.25 -8.01
CA ARG A 396 -17.73 -56.13 -6.82
C ARG A 396 -17.96 -55.33 -5.54
N ALA A 397 -18.73 -55.91 -4.61
CA ALA A 397 -19.03 -55.34 -3.29
C ALA A 397 -18.60 -56.32 -2.18
N ARG A 398 -18.41 -55.83 -0.95
CA ARG A 398 -18.39 -56.66 0.27
C ARG A 398 -18.61 -55.85 1.56
N ALA A 399 -19.41 -56.46 2.43
CA ALA A 399 -19.66 -56.20 3.85
C ALA A 399 -20.14 -57.57 4.44
N PRO A 400 -20.59 -57.75 5.69
CA PRO A 400 -20.66 -56.85 6.86
C PRO A 400 -20.06 -57.53 8.14
N MET A 401 -20.72 -57.37 9.32
CA MET A 401 -20.56 -58.04 10.63
C MET A 401 -19.57 -57.41 11.66
N ASP A 402 -19.81 -57.41 12.99
CA ASP A 402 -21.07 -57.34 13.79
C ASP A 402 -20.77 -57.08 15.30
N GLY A 403 -21.79 -56.66 16.09
CA GLY A 403 -21.85 -56.69 17.58
C GLY A 403 -21.15 -55.56 18.38
N GLY A 404 -21.55 -55.23 19.63
CA GLY A 404 -22.76 -55.62 20.38
C GLY A 404 -22.71 -55.35 21.92
N ALA A 405 -23.82 -54.85 22.50
CA ALA A 405 -24.18 -54.80 23.95
C ALA A 405 -23.34 -53.89 24.92
N ALA A 406 -23.80 -53.48 26.13
CA ALA A 406 -25.15 -53.15 26.68
C ALA A 406 -25.07 -52.59 28.14
N GLN A 407 -26.14 -51.91 28.62
CA GLN A 407 -26.49 -51.64 30.05
C GLN A 407 -25.57 -50.69 30.87
N ARG A 408 -25.94 -49.98 31.97
CA ARG A 408 -27.16 -49.74 32.81
C ARG A 408 -27.20 -48.23 33.20
N LEU A 409 -28.27 -47.50 33.57
CA LEU A 409 -29.57 -47.67 34.29
C LEU A 409 -29.54 -47.06 35.74
N ARG A 410 -30.54 -46.18 36.03
CA ARG A 410 -30.90 -45.42 37.27
C ARG A 410 -30.44 -43.94 37.29
N CYS A 411 -31.22 -42.88 37.60
CA CYS A 411 -32.55 -42.63 38.22
C CYS A 411 -32.51 -42.07 39.67
N GLU A 412 -33.55 -41.31 40.05
CA GLU A 412 -33.87 -40.68 41.36
C GLU A 412 -33.09 -39.41 41.76
N THR A 413 -33.58 -38.54 42.66
CA THR A 413 -34.77 -37.63 42.57
C THR A 413 -34.80 -36.58 43.71
N THR A 414 -35.57 -35.49 43.52
CA THR A 414 -36.34 -34.71 44.53
C THR A 414 -35.68 -33.80 45.60
N HIS A 415 -36.34 -32.64 45.77
CA HIS A 415 -36.45 -31.71 46.92
C HIS A 415 -35.18 -30.94 47.39
N ALA A 416 -35.17 -29.64 47.78
CA ALA A 416 -36.13 -28.53 48.04
C ALA A 416 -36.06 -28.01 49.51
N TRP A 417 -36.59 -26.80 49.76
CA TRP A 417 -36.63 -26.05 51.03
C TRP A 417 -35.29 -25.42 51.51
N LEU A 418 -35.27 -24.37 52.36
CA LEU A 418 -36.04 -23.09 52.40
C LEU A 418 -35.41 -22.14 53.46
N ALA A 419 -35.47 -20.81 53.24
CA ALA A 419 -35.21 -19.72 54.20
C ALA A 419 -33.76 -19.56 54.76
N GLY A 420 -33.32 -18.38 55.21
CA GLY A 420 -33.92 -17.04 55.11
C GLY A 420 -33.31 -15.98 56.06
N SER A 421 -33.67 -14.70 55.88
CA SER A 421 -33.31 -13.50 56.70
C SER A 421 -31.81 -13.12 56.72
N SER A 422 -31.37 -11.85 56.83
CA SER A 422 -31.97 -10.54 57.17
C SER A 422 -31.19 -9.40 56.45
N GLY A 423 -31.52 -8.09 56.45
CA GLY A 423 -32.68 -7.30 56.93
C GLY A 423 -32.41 -5.78 56.86
N CYS A 424 -33.47 -4.94 56.71
CA CYS A 424 -33.46 -3.45 56.66
C CYS A 424 -32.72 -2.77 55.47
N GLY A 425 -33.01 -1.51 55.06
CA GLY A 425 -34.07 -0.59 55.50
C GLY A 425 -34.24 0.69 54.63
N ILE A 426 -35.48 0.93 54.20
CA ILE A 426 -36.16 2.11 53.59
C ILE A 426 -35.48 3.51 53.65
N HIS A 427 -35.33 4.22 52.50
CA HIS A 427 -35.98 5.53 52.16
C HIS A 427 -35.29 6.35 51.02
N ALA A 428 -36.10 7.18 50.34
CA ALA A 428 -35.75 8.33 49.47
C ALA A 428 -36.41 9.62 50.08
N PRO A 429 -36.40 10.87 49.52
CA PRO A 429 -35.97 11.32 48.17
C PRO A 429 -35.35 12.77 47.99
N ARG A 430 -34.65 13.01 46.85
CA ARG A 430 -34.77 14.14 45.86
C ARG A 430 -34.83 15.65 46.30
N ILE A 431 -34.15 16.57 45.54
CA ILE A 431 -34.55 17.96 45.06
C ILE A 431 -33.51 19.14 45.18
N LYS A 432 -33.26 19.87 44.06
CA LYS A 432 -32.69 21.27 43.83
C LYS A 432 -31.20 21.62 44.16
N ARG A 433 -30.57 22.77 43.75
CA ARG A 433 -30.51 23.64 42.50
C ARG A 433 -29.65 24.96 42.75
N VAL A 434 -29.05 25.58 41.70
CA VAL A 434 -28.67 27.06 41.52
C VAL A 434 -27.20 27.60 41.73
N SER A 435 -26.73 28.46 40.77
CA SER A 435 -25.79 29.64 40.76
C SER A 435 -24.23 29.65 40.82
N HIS A 436 -23.63 30.65 40.11
CA HIS A 436 -22.26 31.27 40.16
C HIS A 436 -22.23 32.55 41.09
N PRO A 437 -21.26 33.54 41.13
CA PRO A 437 -19.96 33.84 40.45
C PRO A 437 -18.77 34.05 41.46
N PRO A 438 -17.80 35.05 41.51
CA PRO A 438 -17.50 36.36 40.85
C PRO A 438 -16.07 36.50 40.20
N THR A 439 -15.48 37.72 40.06
CA THR A 439 -14.23 38.07 39.29
C THR A 439 -13.46 39.36 39.77
N SER A 440 -12.20 39.61 39.30
CA SER A 440 -11.44 40.91 39.34
C SER A 440 -10.14 40.84 38.45
N ASN A 441 -9.73 41.77 37.53
CA ASN A 441 -9.36 43.23 37.53
C ASN A 441 -7.85 43.50 37.85
N LEU A 442 -7.00 44.41 37.28
CA LEU A 442 -6.91 45.51 36.24
C LEU A 442 -5.38 45.89 36.05
N ALA A 443 -4.77 46.77 35.19
CA ALA A 443 -5.00 47.39 33.85
C ALA A 443 -3.82 48.36 33.40
N ARG A 444 -3.78 48.82 32.11
CA ARG A 444 -3.07 50.01 31.48
C ARG A 444 -1.57 49.84 31.03
N SER A 445 -0.97 50.63 30.09
CA SER A 445 -1.23 52.03 29.60
C SER A 445 -0.71 52.46 28.17
N HIS A 446 -1.50 53.29 27.43
CA HIS A 446 -1.20 54.42 26.46
C HIS A 446 -0.16 54.29 25.29
N THR A 447 -0.17 55.01 24.14
CA THR A 447 -0.39 56.48 23.88
C THR A 447 -0.65 56.87 22.37
N TYR A 448 -1.74 57.60 22.03
CA TYR A 448 -1.96 58.57 20.88
C TYR A 448 -1.75 58.16 19.37
N ILE A 449 -1.95 58.95 18.27
CA ILE A 449 -2.95 59.97 17.74
C ILE A 449 -2.79 60.14 16.18
N ASN A 450 -3.84 60.50 15.38
CA ASN A 450 -3.94 61.58 14.31
C ASN A 450 -5.03 61.31 13.19
N VAL A 451 -5.20 62.21 12.19
CA VAL A 451 -6.35 62.28 11.22
C VAL A 451 -5.96 62.75 9.78
N GLY A 452 -6.69 62.31 8.72
CA GLY A 452 -6.69 62.86 7.34
C GLY A 452 -7.82 62.34 6.41
N GLN A 453 -8.21 63.08 5.34
CA GLN A 453 -9.29 62.80 4.34
C GLN A 453 -8.97 63.49 2.97
N PRO A 454 -9.83 63.60 1.89
CA PRO A 454 -11.19 63.10 1.54
C PRO A 454 -11.31 62.54 0.07
N VAL A 455 -12.46 62.74 -0.65
CA VAL A 455 -12.78 62.57 -2.12
C VAL A 455 -13.42 61.21 -2.53
N VAL A 456 -14.50 61.08 -3.36
CA VAL A 456 -15.59 62.00 -3.79
C VAL A 456 -16.97 61.32 -4.11
N LYS A 457 -17.43 61.18 -5.37
CA LYS A 457 -18.84 60.95 -5.86
C LYS A 457 -18.87 60.86 -7.44
N PRO A 458 -19.98 60.62 -8.20
CA PRO A 458 -21.35 60.13 -7.91
C PRO A 458 -21.87 58.99 -8.90
N PRO A 459 -23.03 59.01 -9.65
CA PRO A 459 -23.99 57.86 -9.59
C PRO A 459 -24.56 57.32 -10.95
N LEU A 460 -25.48 56.34 -10.90
CA LEU A 460 -26.50 56.09 -11.95
C LEU A 460 -27.74 55.32 -11.43
N ASN A 461 -28.75 55.08 -12.29
CA ASN A 461 -30.17 54.92 -11.92
C ASN A 461 -30.68 53.49 -11.66
N SER A 462 -31.86 53.41 -11.04
CA SER A 462 -32.60 52.21 -10.65
C SER A 462 -33.50 51.60 -11.73
N VAL A 463 -33.85 50.31 -11.60
CA VAL A 463 -35.24 49.78 -11.53
C VAL A 463 -35.23 48.30 -11.05
N ASN A 464 -36.05 48.03 -10.03
CA ASN A 464 -36.60 46.75 -9.54
C ASN A 464 -36.03 45.38 -9.99
N ARG A 465 -35.65 44.57 -8.99
CA ARG A 465 -36.49 43.43 -8.52
C ARG A 465 -36.21 43.11 -7.04
N ARG A 466 -37.16 42.46 -6.36
CA ARG A 466 -37.15 42.25 -4.90
C ARG A 466 -36.14 41.18 -4.47
N ILE A 467 -35.35 41.50 -3.45
CA ILE A 467 -34.66 40.54 -2.57
C ILE A 467 -35.07 40.90 -1.13
N LEU A 468 -35.32 39.89 -0.29
CA LEU A 468 -35.63 40.10 1.13
C LEU A 468 -34.34 40.31 1.93
N LEU A 469 -34.38 41.27 2.86
CA LEU A 469 -33.22 41.61 3.69
C LEU A 469 -32.89 40.50 4.70
N LEU A 470 -31.60 40.24 4.87
CA LEU A 470 -31.02 39.96 6.18
C LEU A 470 -29.82 40.89 6.38
N ASP A 471 -29.64 41.35 7.62
CA ASP A 471 -28.76 42.47 7.96
C ASP A 471 -27.27 42.08 7.98
N ALA A 472 -26.38 43.04 7.68
CA ALA A 472 -24.97 42.79 7.38
C ALA A 472 -24.05 43.74 8.17
N SER A 473 -23.88 43.47 9.47
CA SER A 473 -23.11 44.35 10.37
C SER A 473 -22.17 43.62 11.34
N THR A 474 -21.15 42.91 10.83
CA THR A 474 -19.76 42.89 11.38
C THR A 474 -18.85 41.95 10.57
N THR A 475 -18.36 42.41 9.43
CA THR A 475 -17.28 41.72 8.69
C THR A 475 -15.92 42.00 9.31
N ALA A 476 -15.62 41.37 10.45
CA ALA A 476 -14.24 41.10 10.80
C ALA A 476 -13.69 40.01 9.84
N HIS A 477 -12.48 40.16 9.33
CA HIS A 477 -11.88 39.18 8.41
C HIS A 477 -11.66 37.82 9.11
N ARG A 478 -12.64 36.92 8.99
CA ARG A 478 -12.35 35.49 9.05
C ARG A 478 -11.64 35.12 7.75
N ARG A 479 -10.36 34.73 7.86
CA ARG A 479 -9.76 33.79 6.91
C ARG A 479 -10.74 32.61 6.72
N PRO A 480 -10.81 31.97 5.54
CA PRO A 480 -11.41 30.64 5.47
C PRO A 480 -10.73 29.77 6.55
N PRO A 481 -11.48 28.94 7.29
CA PRO A 481 -10.87 28.04 8.26
C PRO A 481 -9.85 27.18 7.54
N ASN A 482 -8.64 27.12 8.08
CA ASN A 482 -7.58 26.28 7.56
C ASN A 482 -8.07 24.82 7.48
N MET A 483 -7.62 24.03 6.49
CA MET A 483 -7.83 22.57 6.52
C MET A 483 -6.90 21.93 7.55
N ALA A 484 -7.05 22.33 8.82
CA ALA A 484 -6.48 21.64 9.95
C ALA A 484 -7.11 20.24 10.02
N THR A 485 -6.27 19.24 10.23
CA THR A 485 -6.66 17.83 10.28
C THR A 485 -7.70 17.58 11.37
N LEU A 486 -8.92 17.22 10.96
CA LEU A 486 -9.97 16.82 11.88
C LEU A 486 -9.51 15.60 12.68
N VAL A 487 -9.74 15.62 14.00
CA VAL A 487 -9.35 14.53 14.91
C VAL A 487 -10.15 13.28 14.57
N LYS A 488 -9.47 12.22 14.10
CA LYS A 488 -10.12 10.96 13.73
C LYS A 488 -10.21 10.03 14.94
N THR A 489 -11.27 9.23 15.02
CA THR A 489 -11.52 8.35 16.17
C THR A 489 -11.27 6.88 15.82
N ILE A 490 -10.48 6.20 16.64
CA ILE A 490 -10.12 4.78 16.50
C ILE A 490 -10.65 3.99 17.69
N ILE A 491 -11.32 2.87 17.42
CA ILE A 491 -11.54 1.79 18.39
C ILE A 491 -10.70 0.58 17.94
N ALA A 492 -9.89 -0.01 18.83
CA ALA A 492 -8.98 -1.10 18.47
C ALA A 492 -8.94 -2.25 19.50
N THR A 493 -8.80 -3.49 19.01
CA THR A 493 -8.71 -4.72 19.83
C THR A 493 -7.31 -5.33 19.79
N GLY A 494 -6.87 -6.00 20.86
CA GLY A 494 -5.63 -6.82 20.85
C GLY A 494 -4.33 -6.01 20.87
N VAL A 495 -4.36 -4.84 21.49
CA VAL A 495 -3.34 -3.79 21.42
C VAL A 495 -2.34 -3.78 22.58
N SER A 496 -2.35 -4.83 23.43
CA SER A 496 -1.48 -4.95 24.60
C SER A 496 -0.04 -5.40 24.28
N SER A 497 0.21 -5.88 23.05
CA SER A 497 1.48 -6.48 22.63
C SER A 497 1.54 -6.67 21.12
N GLY A 498 2.75 -6.75 20.54
CA GLY A 498 2.95 -7.12 19.14
C GLY A 498 2.30 -6.14 18.16
N LEU A 499 1.74 -6.67 17.07
CA LEU A 499 1.20 -5.89 15.95
C LEU A 499 0.20 -4.80 16.36
N GLY A 500 -0.73 -5.10 17.26
CA GLY A 500 -1.73 -4.13 17.71
C GLY A 500 -1.16 -3.00 18.55
N PHE A 501 -0.09 -3.27 19.31
CA PHE A 501 0.63 -2.24 20.06
C PHE A 501 1.43 -1.36 19.10
N GLU A 502 2.23 -1.98 18.23
CA GLU A 502 3.12 -1.28 17.30
C GLU A 502 2.33 -0.44 16.27
N ALA A 503 1.19 -0.92 15.79
CA ALA A 503 0.31 -0.15 14.91
C ALA A 503 -0.23 1.11 15.60
N VAL A 504 -0.66 1.02 16.87
CA VAL A 504 -1.12 2.20 17.63
C VAL A 504 0.04 3.14 17.95
N LYS A 505 1.23 2.62 18.27
CA LYS A 505 2.44 3.43 18.42
C LYS A 505 2.76 4.21 17.13
N GLN A 506 2.80 3.54 15.98
CA GLN A 506 3.05 4.18 14.68
C GLN A 506 1.97 5.22 14.30
N LEU A 507 0.71 5.03 14.70
CA LEU A 507 -0.34 6.05 14.54
C LEU A 507 -0.12 7.28 15.43
N LEU A 508 0.44 7.11 16.64
CA LEU A 508 0.78 8.20 17.56
C LEU A 508 2.05 8.96 17.15
N GLU A 509 2.86 8.37 16.26
CA GLU A 509 4.04 8.99 15.62
C GLU A 509 3.66 9.86 14.40
N GLN A 510 2.39 9.83 13.94
CA GLN A 510 1.89 10.61 12.80
C GLN A 510 1.38 12.02 13.18
N SER A 511 1.40 12.94 12.21
CA SER A 511 0.90 14.32 12.35
C SER A 511 -0.64 14.46 12.31
N GLN A 512 -1.36 13.37 12.02
CA GLN A 512 -2.82 13.30 12.11
C GLN A 512 -3.22 13.09 13.58
N PRO A 513 -3.99 13.99 14.21
CA PRO A 513 -4.47 13.78 15.57
C PRO A 513 -5.56 12.69 15.64
N TYR A 514 -5.49 11.84 16.67
CA TYR A 514 -6.37 10.68 16.87
C TYR A 514 -6.96 10.60 18.28
N ARG A 515 -8.29 10.42 18.40
CA ARG A 515 -8.92 9.95 19.65
C ARG A 515 -8.95 8.43 19.65
N ILE A 516 -8.33 7.79 20.64
CA ILE A 516 -8.05 6.35 20.60
C ILE A 516 -8.70 5.65 21.80
N VAL A 517 -9.53 4.64 21.53
CA VAL A 517 -10.13 3.75 22.54
C VAL A 517 -9.62 2.32 22.34
N LEU A 518 -8.93 1.79 23.35
CA LEU A 518 -8.18 0.54 23.29
C LEU A 518 -8.82 -0.54 24.16
N GLY A 519 -9.18 -1.68 23.56
CA GLY A 519 -9.68 -2.85 24.28
C GLY A 519 -8.57 -3.82 24.66
N ALA A 520 -8.36 -4.02 25.96
CA ALA A 520 -7.38 -4.95 26.51
C ALA A 520 -7.87 -5.66 27.77
N ARG A 521 -7.36 -6.88 28.03
CA ARG A 521 -7.68 -7.67 29.24
C ARG A 521 -6.97 -7.13 30.48
N ASP A 522 -5.67 -6.92 30.37
CA ASP A 522 -4.88 -6.20 31.38
C ASP A 522 -4.81 -4.72 30.98
N THR A 523 -5.75 -3.93 31.50
CA THR A 523 -5.80 -2.50 31.26
C THR A 523 -4.65 -1.75 31.92
N ALA A 524 -4.14 -2.24 33.06
CA ALA A 524 -3.09 -1.59 33.82
C ALA A 524 -1.73 -1.72 33.10
N ALA A 525 -1.33 -2.93 32.71
CA ALA A 525 -0.10 -3.15 31.95
C ALA A 525 -0.16 -2.51 30.56
N THR A 526 -1.32 -2.53 29.89
CA THR A 526 -1.50 -1.87 28.59
C THR A 526 -1.37 -0.34 28.72
N THR A 527 -2.02 0.27 29.71
CA THR A 527 -1.88 1.73 29.97
C THR A 527 -0.42 2.07 30.29
N ALA A 528 0.22 1.30 31.18
CA ALA A 528 1.63 1.49 31.56
C ALA A 528 2.63 1.24 30.42
N ALA A 529 2.23 0.61 29.31
CA ALA A 529 3.02 0.49 28.09
C ALA A 529 2.89 1.75 27.21
N PHE A 530 1.68 2.24 26.97
CA PHE A 530 1.46 3.50 26.25
C PHE A 530 1.96 4.73 27.03
N ASP A 531 1.99 4.69 28.36
CA ASP A 531 2.56 5.72 29.24
C ASP A 531 4.09 5.80 29.21
N ARG A 532 4.76 4.88 28.51
CA ARG A 532 6.21 4.94 28.21
C ARG A 532 6.52 5.53 26.84
N LEU A 533 5.51 5.80 26.02
CA LEU A 533 5.67 6.40 24.69
C LEU A 533 5.57 7.92 24.77
N THR A 534 6.48 8.61 24.06
CA THR A 534 6.51 10.07 23.94
C THR A 534 5.65 10.50 22.75
N PHE A 535 4.46 11.05 23.01
CA PHE A 535 3.56 11.60 22.00
C PHE A 535 2.70 12.73 22.58
N ASP A 536 2.15 13.59 21.72
CA ASP A 536 1.22 14.64 22.16
C ASP A 536 -0.13 14.02 22.56
N ARG A 537 -0.40 14.00 23.86
CA ARG A 537 -1.63 13.48 24.50
C ARG A 537 -2.81 14.46 24.47
N ALA A 538 -2.58 15.73 24.18
CA ALA A 538 -3.64 16.71 23.97
C ALA A 538 -4.18 16.61 22.53
N ALA A 539 -3.29 16.40 21.55
CA ALA A 539 -3.66 16.05 20.17
C ALA A 539 -4.22 14.62 20.08
N ASN A 540 -3.65 13.67 20.83
CA ASN A 540 -4.00 12.25 20.77
C ASN A 540 -4.52 11.69 22.11
N PRO A 541 -5.77 11.99 22.51
CA PRO A 541 -6.36 11.45 23.73
C PRO A 541 -6.61 9.94 23.61
N LEU A 542 -5.86 9.15 24.37
CA LEU A 542 -5.91 7.69 24.41
C LEU A 542 -6.60 7.21 25.71
N THR A 543 -7.45 6.19 25.60
CA THR A 543 -8.13 5.55 26.74
C THR A 543 -8.10 4.03 26.59
N VAL A 544 -7.67 3.32 27.63
CA VAL A 544 -7.74 1.84 27.69
C VAL A 544 -8.96 1.42 28.49
N LEU A 545 -9.75 0.50 27.95
CA LEU A 545 -10.96 -0.06 28.56
C LEU A 545 -10.86 -1.60 28.67
N PRO A 546 -11.50 -2.22 29.68
CA PRO A 546 -11.47 -3.66 29.85
C PRO A 546 -12.22 -4.36 28.71
N LEU A 547 -11.54 -5.26 28.01
CA LEU A 547 -12.10 -6.13 26.99
C LEU A 547 -11.46 -7.51 27.10
N ASP A 548 -12.27 -8.52 27.46
CA ASP A 548 -11.98 -9.91 27.12
C ASP A 548 -12.86 -10.33 25.93
N LEU A 549 -12.25 -10.99 24.95
CA LEU A 549 -12.94 -11.53 23.78
C LEU A 549 -13.35 -12.99 24.01
N ALA A 550 -13.02 -13.61 25.15
CA ALA A 550 -13.56 -14.91 25.54
C ALA A 550 -14.99 -14.81 26.12
N ASP A 551 -15.41 -13.64 26.61
CA ASP A 551 -16.75 -13.41 27.20
C ASP A 551 -17.52 -12.32 26.44
N LEU A 552 -18.61 -12.69 25.76
CA LEU A 552 -19.48 -11.74 25.08
C LEU A 552 -20.11 -10.70 26.04
N ARG A 553 -20.21 -10.98 27.35
CA ARG A 553 -20.64 -9.99 28.36
C ARG A 553 -19.61 -8.88 28.52
N ALA A 554 -18.32 -9.23 28.53
CA ALA A 554 -17.23 -8.26 28.52
C ALA A 554 -17.21 -7.45 27.22
N VAL A 555 -17.47 -8.08 26.07
CA VAL A 555 -17.63 -7.37 24.78
C VAL A 555 -18.78 -6.37 24.81
N LYS A 556 -19.96 -6.74 25.35
CA LYS A 556 -21.12 -5.86 25.49
C LYS A 556 -20.82 -4.67 26.42
N SER A 557 -20.10 -4.91 27.52
CA SER A 557 -19.65 -3.88 28.45
C SER A 557 -18.63 -2.91 27.83
N PHE A 558 -17.63 -3.44 27.11
CA PHE A 558 -16.64 -2.64 26.39
C PHE A 558 -17.30 -1.75 25.33
N ALA A 559 -18.24 -2.28 24.54
CA ALA A 559 -18.93 -1.51 23.51
C ALA A 559 -19.73 -0.34 24.10
N SER A 560 -20.45 -0.54 25.20
CA SER A 560 -21.15 0.54 25.91
C SER A 560 -20.17 1.61 26.38
N GLN A 561 -19.13 1.22 27.12
CA GLN A 561 -18.13 2.15 27.64
C GLN A 561 -17.39 2.91 26.53
N ALA A 562 -17.12 2.27 25.38
CA ALA A 562 -16.47 2.91 24.24
C ALA A 562 -17.39 3.94 23.56
N LEU A 563 -18.68 3.63 23.39
CA LEU A 563 -19.69 4.55 22.86
C LEU A 563 -19.92 5.78 23.76
N GLU A 564 -19.64 5.67 25.07
CA GLU A 564 -19.64 6.78 26.02
C GLU A 564 -18.39 7.68 25.95
N LYS A 565 -17.29 7.25 25.28
CA LYS A 565 -16.05 8.06 25.15
C LYS A 565 -15.96 8.84 23.84
N VAL A 566 -16.83 8.57 22.87
CA VAL A 566 -16.71 9.08 21.50
C VAL A 566 -18.08 9.45 20.92
N ASP A 567 -18.13 10.45 20.04
CA ASP A 567 -19.34 10.82 19.29
C ASP A 567 -19.37 10.24 17.86
N ALA A 568 -18.20 9.87 17.34
CA ALA A 568 -17.99 9.29 16.01
C ALA A 568 -16.96 8.13 16.10
N ILE A 569 -16.87 7.30 15.06
CA ILE A 569 -15.83 6.28 14.88
C ILE A 569 -15.36 6.37 13.42
N ASP A 570 -14.16 6.87 13.15
CA ASP A 570 -13.59 6.85 11.80
C ASP A 570 -13.06 5.45 11.45
N TYR A 571 -12.46 4.79 12.44
CA TYR A 571 -11.79 3.50 12.30
C TYR A 571 -12.19 2.49 13.39
N LEU A 572 -12.51 1.26 12.98
CA LEU A 572 -12.61 0.10 13.87
C LEU A 572 -11.59 -0.95 13.44
N LEU A 573 -10.57 -1.17 14.28
CA LEU A 573 -9.49 -2.13 14.07
C LEU A 573 -9.74 -3.43 14.86
N LEU A 574 -10.22 -4.45 14.17
CA LEU A 574 -10.37 -5.81 14.70
C LEU A 574 -9.05 -6.58 14.53
N ASN A 575 -8.06 -6.21 15.35
CA ASN A 575 -6.70 -6.75 15.30
C ASN A 575 -6.49 -7.98 16.18
N ALA A 576 -7.29 -8.18 17.23
CA ALA A 576 -7.10 -9.27 18.17
C ALA A 576 -7.17 -10.66 17.50
N GLY A 577 -6.35 -11.57 18.02
CA GLY A 577 -6.42 -12.99 17.71
C GLY A 577 -5.51 -13.84 18.59
N MET A 578 -5.64 -15.16 18.46
CA MET A 578 -4.86 -16.16 19.19
C MET A 578 -4.77 -17.50 18.45
N ILE A 579 -3.79 -18.31 18.83
CA ILE A 579 -3.61 -19.70 18.40
C ILE A 579 -3.74 -20.62 19.64
N LYS A 580 -4.64 -21.60 19.57
CA LYS A 580 -4.88 -22.62 20.62
C LYS A 580 -5.57 -23.84 20.00
N SER A 581 -5.30 -25.05 20.51
CA SER A 581 -6.06 -26.26 20.19
C SER A 581 -7.50 -26.18 20.71
N ALA A 582 -8.40 -26.97 20.12
CA ALA A 582 -9.78 -27.11 20.60
C ALA A 582 -9.91 -28.17 21.73
N GLU A 583 -9.08 -28.02 22.76
CA GLU A 583 -9.07 -28.87 23.95
C GLU A 583 -10.01 -28.33 25.04
N GLY A 584 -10.86 -29.20 25.58
CA GLY A 584 -11.79 -28.85 26.66
C GLY A 584 -13.02 -28.04 26.23
N PRO A 585 -13.84 -27.57 27.18
CA PRO A 585 -15.07 -26.83 26.91
C PRO A 585 -14.79 -25.42 26.35
N GLY A 586 -15.74 -24.88 25.59
CA GLY A 586 -15.68 -23.52 25.07
C GLY A 586 -15.84 -22.47 26.18
N PRO A 587 -15.27 -21.26 25.98
CA PRO A 587 -15.29 -20.22 27.00
C PRO A 587 -16.74 -19.82 27.33
N HIS A 588 -17.02 -19.63 28.62
CA HIS A 588 -18.33 -19.21 29.17
C HIS A 588 -19.53 -20.08 28.72
N GLY A 589 -19.28 -21.34 28.36
CA GLY A 589 -20.32 -22.29 27.90
C GLY A 589 -20.58 -22.27 26.39
N SER A 590 -19.75 -21.57 25.61
CA SER A 590 -19.83 -21.59 24.14
C SER A 590 -19.66 -23.01 23.58
N ARG A 591 -20.40 -23.33 22.50
CA ARG A 591 -20.18 -24.55 21.71
C ARG A 591 -18.94 -24.49 20.82
N TRP A 592 -18.27 -23.34 20.74
CA TRP A 592 -17.10 -23.09 19.90
C TRP A 592 -15.81 -23.04 20.73
N CYS A 593 -14.69 -23.42 20.14
CA CYS A 593 -13.39 -23.33 20.81
C CYS A 593 -12.96 -21.86 21.05
N GLU A 594 -12.11 -21.63 22.05
CA GLU A 594 -11.71 -20.28 22.47
C GLU A 594 -11.14 -19.43 21.31
N ALA A 595 -10.34 -20.02 20.43
CA ALA A 595 -9.80 -19.32 19.27
C ALA A 595 -10.87 -18.93 18.24
N ALA A 596 -11.92 -19.72 18.03
CA ALA A 596 -13.05 -19.34 17.17
C ALA A 596 -13.86 -18.18 17.79
N VAL A 597 -14.06 -18.22 19.11
CA VAL A 597 -14.74 -17.15 19.86
C VAL A 597 -13.95 -15.84 19.79
N VAL A 598 -12.64 -15.87 20.07
CA VAL A 598 -11.78 -14.68 20.11
C VAL A 598 -11.46 -14.13 18.72
N ASN A 599 -11.12 -14.99 17.74
CA ASN A 599 -10.73 -14.52 16.41
C ASN A 599 -11.93 -13.98 15.62
N HIS A 600 -13.09 -14.65 15.71
CA HIS A 600 -14.28 -14.31 14.94
C HIS A 600 -15.45 -13.82 15.78
N PHE A 601 -16.12 -14.71 16.54
CA PHE A 601 -17.47 -14.42 17.04
C PHE A 601 -17.55 -13.17 17.94
N SER A 602 -16.63 -12.99 18.87
CA SER A 602 -16.62 -11.82 19.75
C SER A 602 -16.30 -10.52 19.00
N GLN A 603 -15.57 -10.57 17.89
CA GLN A 603 -15.27 -9.39 17.06
C GLN A 603 -16.42 -9.08 16.08
N HIS A 604 -17.10 -10.12 15.57
CA HIS A 604 -18.37 -10.01 14.83
C HIS A 604 -19.48 -9.40 15.71
N TYR A 605 -19.58 -9.84 16.96
CA TYR A 605 -20.51 -9.32 17.96
C TYR A 605 -20.19 -7.88 18.39
N LEU A 606 -18.91 -7.54 18.58
CA LEU A 606 -18.48 -6.15 18.79
C LEU A 606 -18.93 -5.23 17.65
N LEU A 607 -18.88 -5.72 16.40
CA LEU A 607 -19.28 -4.92 15.24
C LEU A 607 -20.81 -4.74 15.14
N HIS A 608 -21.60 -5.75 15.53
CA HIS A 608 -23.04 -5.59 15.75
C HIS A 608 -23.36 -4.52 16.80
N LEU A 609 -22.64 -4.52 17.93
CA LEU A 609 -22.86 -3.58 19.03
C LEU A 609 -22.48 -2.13 18.69
N LEU A 610 -21.51 -1.93 17.80
CA LEU A 610 -21.07 -0.60 17.35
C LEU A 610 -21.78 -0.14 16.06
N ARG A 611 -22.59 -1.01 15.41
CA ARG A 611 -23.12 -0.82 14.04
C ARG A 611 -23.68 0.56 13.76
N ASP A 612 -24.60 1.04 14.60
CA ASP A 612 -25.32 2.29 14.36
C ASP A 612 -24.37 3.50 14.34
N ARG A 613 -23.39 3.52 15.25
CA ARG A 613 -22.35 4.55 15.29
C ARG A 613 -21.38 4.43 14.12
N LEU A 614 -21.06 3.21 13.68
CA LEU A 614 -20.20 2.98 12.51
C LEU A 614 -20.86 3.51 11.23
N VAL A 615 -22.15 3.21 11.04
CA VAL A 615 -22.97 3.70 9.92
C VAL A 615 -23.11 5.23 9.97
N GLN A 616 -23.40 5.80 11.14
CA GLN A 616 -23.47 7.25 11.36
C GLN A 616 -22.16 7.96 10.95
N SER A 617 -21.02 7.33 11.23
CA SER A 617 -19.68 7.88 10.98
C SER A 617 -19.11 7.55 9.59
N ARG A 618 -19.78 6.68 8.81
CA ARG A 618 -19.27 6.07 7.57
C ARG A 618 -17.90 5.40 7.74
N SER A 619 -17.72 4.67 8.84
CA SER A 619 -16.42 4.15 9.27
C SER A 619 -15.72 3.26 8.25
N ARG A 620 -14.39 3.20 8.39
CA ARG A 620 -13.58 2.11 7.88
C ARG A 620 -13.37 1.04 8.95
N ILE A 621 -13.60 -0.21 8.57
CA ILE A 621 -13.50 -1.40 9.40
C ILE A 621 -12.36 -2.23 8.83
N VAL A 622 -11.33 -2.49 9.65
CA VAL A 622 -10.14 -3.27 9.28
C VAL A 622 -10.09 -4.54 10.10
N VAL A 623 -10.13 -5.69 9.41
CA VAL A 623 -10.11 -7.02 10.00
C VAL A 623 -8.72 -7.64 9.79
N VAL A 624 -7.93 -7.78 10.85
CA VAL A 624 -6.60 -8.39 10.73
C VAL A 624 -6.77 -9.92 10.69
N SER A 625 -6.82 -10.45 9.47
CA SER A 625 -6.90 -11.87 9.17
C SER A 625 -5.47 -12.43 9.01
N SER A 626 -5.27 -13.43 8.15
CA SER A 626 -3.98 -14.04 7.87
C SER A 626 -4.01 -14.80 6.54
N GLY A 627 -2.88 -14.89 5.84
CA GLY A 627 -2.74 -15.73 4.66
C GLY A 627 -3.00 -17.24 4.88
N ALA A 628 -3.16 -17.66 6.13
CA ALA A 628 -3.66 -18.98 6.53
C ALA A 628 -5.09 -19.31 6.02
N VAL A 629 -5.88 -18.31 5.59
CA VAL A 629 -7.20 -18.56 4.96
C VAL A 629 -7.14 -19.48 3.73
N ARG A 630 -5.99 -19.52 3.05
CA ARG A 630 -5.73 -20.40 1.89
C ARG A 630 -5.67 -21.89 2.26
N ASN A 631 -5.45 -22.20 3.54
CA ASN A 631 -5.25 -23.57 4.04
C ASN A 631 -6.57 -24.26 4.46
N VAL A 632 -7.72 -23.77 3.97
CA VAL A 632 -9.05 -24.36 4.21
C VAL A 632 -9.62 -24.90 2.90
N PRO A 633 -9.16 -26.09 2.44
CA PRO A 633 -9.60 -26.68 1.17
C PRO A 633 -11.02 -27.26 1.23
N ASP A 634 -11.56 -27.49 2.42
CA ASP A 634 -12.88 -28.08 2.63
C ASP A 634 -13.64 -27.37 3.76
N PRO A 635 -14.42 -26.32 3.44
CA PRO A 635 -15.21 -25.58 4.42
C PRO A 635 -16.32 -26.39 5.12
N SER A 636 -16.63 -27.63 4.68
CA SER A 636 -17.64 -28.47 5.35
C SER A 636 -17.19 -28.91 6.75
N LYS A 637 -15.87 -28.99 7.00
CA LYS A 637 -15.30 -29.42 8.27
C LYS A 637 -15.33 -28.37 9.38
N LEU A 638 -15.43 -27.08 9.03
CA LEU A 638 -15.34 -25.93 9.96
C LEU A 638 -16.22 -26.09 11.21
N GLU A 639 -17.44 -26.63 11.07
CA GLU A 639 -18.38 -26.80 12.19
C GLU A 639 -17.96 -27.91 13.16
N LYS A 640 -17.32 -28.97 12.67
CA LYS A 640 -16.73 -30.02 13.49
C LYS A 640 -15.44 -29.52 14.15
N ASP A 641 -14.56 -28.93 13.35
CA ASP A 641 -13.19 -28.68 13.79
C ASP A 641 -13.12 -27.46 14.74
N LEU A 642 -13.91 -26.39 14.51
CA LEU A 642 -14.03 -25.25 15.44
C LEU A 642 -14.91 -25.52 16.68
N ALA A 643 -15.51 -26.70 16.83
CA ALA A 643 -16.32 -27.02 18.00
C ALA A 643 -15.48 -27.10 19.29
N ALA A 644 -16.10 -26.77 20.42
CA ALA A 644 -15.53 -27.02 21.73
C ALA A 644 -15.29 -28.52 21.95
N GLY A 645 -14.10 -28.89 22.45
CA GLY A 645 -13.72 -30.28 22.68
C GLY A 645 -13.48 -31.11 21.40
N SER A 646 -13.46 -30.51 20.20
CA SER A 646 -13.20 -31.24 18.95
C SER A 646 -11.84 -31.94 18.92
N SER A 647 -10.91 -31.52 19.80
CA SER A 647 -9.51 -31.97 19.85
C SER A 647 -8.73 -31.71 18.57
N ALA A 648 -9.22 -30.80 17.71
CA ALA A 648 -8.50 -30.40 16.51
C ALA A 648 -7.25 -29.55 16.85
N HIS A 649 -6.19 -29.80 16.09
CA HIS A 649 -4.86 -29.23 16.29
C HIS A 649 -4.86 -27.70 16.08
N PHE A 650 -4.05 -26.97 16.85
CA PHE A 650 -4.04 -25.50 16.86
C PHE A 650 -3.85 -24.87 15.46
N GLN A 651 -3.13 -25.53 14.56
CA GLN A 651 -2.89 -25.05 13.19
C GLN A 651 -4.17 -25.09 12.34
N THR A 652 -4.94 -26.19 12.42
CA THR A 652 -6.26 -26.31 11.78
C THR A 652 -7.20 -25.24 12.31
N ILE A 653 -7.31 -25.14 13.65
CA ILE A 653 -8.12 -24.13 14.34
C ILE A 653 -7.76 -22.70 13.91
N TYR A 654 -6.47 -22.40 13.71
CA TYR A 654 -6.06 -21.06 13.28
C TYR A 654 -6.46 -20.76 11.83
N CYS A 655 -6.22 -21.70 10.89
CA CYS A 655 -6.64 -21.55 9.50
C CYS A 655 -8.17 -21.39 9.40
N ASP A 656 -8.91 -22.29 10.04
CA ASP A 656 -10.36 -22.32 10.07
C ASP A 656 -10.95 -21.05 10.69
N SER A 657 -10.47 -20.63 11.86
CA SER A 657 -11.00 -19.43 12.53
C SER A 657 -10.66 -18.13 11.79
N LYS A 658 -9.52 -18.07 11.08
CA LYS A 658 -9.18 -16.93 10.20
C LYS A 658 -9.98 -16.94 8.89
N PHE A 659 -10.29 -18.12 8.35
CA PHE A 659 -11.21 -18.26 7.21
C PHE A 659 -12.64 -17.84 7.58
N THR A 660 -13.13 -18.26 8.74
CA THR A 660 -14.41 -17.81 9.31
C THR A 660 -14.42 -16.30 9.60
N GLN A 661 -13.30 -15.72 10.07
CA GLN A 661 -13.16 -14.27 10.21
C GLN A 661 -13.26 -13.53 8.86
N LEU A 662 -12.77 -14.14 7.77
CA LEU A 662 -12.91 -13.60 6.41
C LEU A 662 -14.34 -13.74 5.86
N LEU A 663 -15.03 -14.87 6.12
CA LEU A 663 -16.46 -15.01 5.84
C LEU A 663 -17.26 -13.88 6.50
N GLY A 664 -16.98 -13.57 7.77
CA GLY A 664 -17.57 -12.43 8.48
C GLY A 664 -17.26 -11.08 7.84
N ALA A 665 -16.03 -10.87 7.36
CA ALA A 665 -15.65 -9.63 6.66
C ALA A 665 -16.43 -9.44 5.34
N HIS A 666 -16.59 -10.49 4.53
CA HIS A 666 -17.42 -10.43 3.32
C HIS A 666 -18.92 -10.27 3.64
N TRP A 667 -19.40 -10.88 4.73
CA TRP A 667 -20.78 -10.68 5.20
C TRP A 667 -21.02 -9.21 5.55
N TRP A 668 -20.19 -8.61 6.40
CA TRP A 668 -20.30 -7.20 6.75
C TRP A 668 -20.10 -6.25 5.56
N ARG A 669 -19.23 -6.62 4.60
CA ARG A 669 -19.07 -5.90 3.32
C ARG A 669 -20.38 -5.82 2.53
N ARG A 670 -21.21 -6.88 2.54
CA ARG A 670 -22.58 -6.85 1.99
C ARG A 670 -23.51 -6.01 2.86
N GLN A 671 -23.57 -6.26 4.17
CA GLN A 671 -24.55 -5.63 5.08
C GLN A 671 -24.36 -4.12 5.28
N LEU A 672 -23.16 -3.59 5.00
CA LEU A 672 -22.80 -2.17 5.13
C LEU A 672 -22.47 -1.51 3.78
N GLN A 673 -22.88 -2.12 2.66
CA GLN A 673 -22.70 -1.55 1.32
C GLN A 673 -23.28 -0.12 1.26
N GLY A 674 -22.50 0.82 0.70
CA GLY A 674 -22.83 2.25 0.64
C GLY A 674 -22.77 3.02 1.97
N GLN A 675 -22.54 2.34 3.10
CA GLN A 675 -22.53 2.94 4.44
C GLN A 675 -21.12 2.96 5.03
N CYS A 676 -20.44 1.81 5.07
CA CYS A 676 -19.09 1.66 5.64
C CYS A 676 -18.13 0.99 4.66
N ARG A 677 -16.82 1.17 4.84
CA ARG A 677 -15.78 0.42 4.12
C ARG A 677 -15.30 -0.73 5.01
N VAL A 678 -15.54 -1.97 4.61
CA VAL A 678 -15.02 -3.17 5.29
C VAL A 678 -13.88 -3.75 4.46
N VAL A 679 -12.72 -3.98 5.09
CA VAL A 679 -11.54 -4.62 4.48
C VAL A 679 -10.87 -5.59 5.46
N ALA A 680 -10.18 -6.58 4.91
CA ALA A 680 -9.32 -7.50 5.64
C ALA A 680 -7.85 -7.27 5.27
N VAL A 681 -6.93 -7.67 6.15
CA VAL A 681 -5.48 -7.59 5.90
C VAL A 681 -4.76 -8.83 6.47
N SER A 682 -3.75 -9.34 5.76
CA SER A 682 -2.76 -10.27 6.31
C SER A 682 -1.45 -9.51 6.51
N PRO A 683 -0.96 -9.33 7.75
CA PRO A 683 0.25 -8.57 8.02
C PRO A 683 1.55 -9.26 7.57
N GLY A 684 1.50 -10.57 7.31
CA GLY A 684 2.64 -11.40 6.90
C GLY A 684 2.87 -12.57 7.86
N LEU A 685 4.00 -13.26 7.75
CA LEU A 685 4.47 -14.16 8.80
C LEU A 685 5.31 -13.34 9.79
N ILE A 686 4.78 -13.06 10.98
CA ILE A 686 5.43 -12.14 11.94
C ILE A 686 5.91 -12.91 13.18
N PRO A 687 7.23 -13.20 13.30
CA PRO A 687 7.83 -13.71 14.54
C PRO A 687 7.63 -12.76 15.73
N ASN A 688 7.81 -13.28 16.94
CA ASN A 688 7.85 -12.51 18.19
C ASN A 688 6.59 -11.68 18.55
N THR A 689 5.48 -11.83 17.81
CA THR A 689 4.18 -11.18 18.12
C THR A 689 3.51 -11.65 19.41
N GLY A 690 3.91 -12.80 19.94
CA GLY A 690 3.25 -13.45 21.08
C GLY A 690 1.91 -14.11 20.74
N LEU A 691 1.52 -14.17 19.47
CA LEU A 691 0.26 -14.79 18.98
C LEU A 691 0.15 -16.29 19.32
N GLY A 692 1.27 -17.01 19.18
CA GLY A 692 1.39 -18.46 19.42
C GLY A 692 1.85 -18.85 20.83
N ARG A 693 1.91 -17.93 21.80
CA ARG A 693 2.54 -18.14 23.13
C ARG A 693 1.98 -19.30 23.99
N SER A 694 0.84 -19.85 23.59
CA SER A 694 0.15 -20.99 24.20
C SER A 694 0.37 -22.32 23.45
N THR A 695 1.33 -22.36 22.53
CA THR A 695 1.63 -23.50 21.63
C THR A 695 3.12 -23.52 21.27
N ASP A 696 3.63 -24.63 20.73
CA ASP A 696 5.00 -24.73 20.20
C ASP A 696 5.21 -24.00 18.85
N PHE A 697 4.19 -23.29 18.35
CA PHE A 697 4.24 -22.58 17.06
C PHE A 697 5.24 -21.41 17.09
N LYS A 698 6.35 -21.58 16.38
CA LYS A 698 7.41 -20.57 16.22
C LYS A 698 7.60 -20.24 14.74
N LEU A 699 7.33 -18.99 14.37
CA LEU A 699 7.76 -18.41 13.09
C LEU A 699 9.22 -17.95 13.22
N SER A 700 9.95 -17.93 12.10
CA SER A 700 11.31 -17.41 12.03
C SER A 700 11.48 -16.46 10.84
N MET A 701 12.47 -15.55 10.93
CA MET A 701 12.80 -14.61 9.85
C MET A 701 13.42 -15.29 8.61
N GLN A 702 13.76 -16.59 8.66
CA GLN A 702 14.18 -17.34 7.46
C GLN A 702 13.01 -17.90 6.63
N MET A 703 11.76 -17.64 6.99
CA MET A 703 10.60 -18.08 6.21
C MET A 703 10.29 -17.07 5.08
N PRO A 704 9.92 -17.51 3.87
CA PRO A 704 9.26 -16.64 2.89
C PRO A 704 8.02 -15.96 3.51
N ASP A 705 7.67 -14.75 3.05
CA ASP A 705 6.67 -13.86 3.66
C ASP A 705 6.99 -13.42 5.13
N ALA A 706 8.17 -13.71 5.68
CA ALA A 706 8.54 -13.25 7.02
C ALA A 706 8.80 -11.73 7.07
N LYS A 707 8.24 -11.07 8.08
CA LYS A 707 8.39 -9.63 8.35
C LYS A 707 8.51 -9.36 9.84
N THR A 708 9.16 -8.27 10.21
CA THR A 708 9.27 -7.79 11.59
C THR A 708 7.94 -7.23 12.10
N VAL A 709 7.84 -7.01 13.41
CA VAL A 709 6.63 -6.44 14.03
C VAL A 709 6.30 -5.03 13.49
N PRO A 710 7.27 -4.11 13.29
CA PRO A 710 7.01 -2.82 12.65
C PRO A 710 6.47 -2.90 11.21
N GLU A 711 6.96 -3.81 10.37
CA GLU A 711 6.51 -3.96 8.98
C GLU A 711 5.13 -4.61 8.88
N GLY A 712 4.85 -5.59 9.74
CA GLY A 712 3.52 -6.17 9.88
C GLY A 712 2.50 -5.16 10.42
N ALA A 713 2.92 -4.25 11.29
CA ALA A 713 2.10 -3.14 11.79
C ALA A 713 1.85 -2.09 10.68
N ALA A 714 2.88 -1.74 9.90
CA ALA A 714 2.76 -0.87 8.73
C ALA A 714 1.74 -1.42 7.72
N SER A 715 1.70 -2.74 7.51
CA SER A 715 0.68 -3.41 6.67
C SER A 715 -0.75 -3.21 7.20
N ILE A 716 -0.94 -3.22 8.52
CA ILE A 716 -2.24 -2.91 9.16
C ILE A 716 -2.59 -1.43 9.00
N LEU A 717 -1.60 -0.52 9.10
CA LEU A 717 -1.80 0.90 8.88
C LEU A 717 -2.16 1.23 7.43
N ALA A 718 -1.55 0.55 6.46
CA ALA A 718 -1.92 0.66 5.05
C ALA A 718 -3.42 0.35 4.84
N ALA A 719 -3.95 -0.73 5.43
CA ALA A 719 -5.38 -1.02 5.39
C ALA A 719 -6.26 0.05 6.07
N LEU A 720 -5.75 0.72 7.11
CA LEU A 720 -6.43 1.85 7.77
C LEU A 720 -6.40 3.14 6.95
N THR A 721 -5.34 3.44 6.18
CA THR A 721 -5.15 4.78 5.56
C THR A 721 -5.35 4.83 4.05
N ARG A 722 -5.00 3.78 3.29
CA ARG A 722 -5.01 3.74 1.81
C ARG A 722 -6.38 4.02 1.18
N ASN A 723 -6.44 4.48 -0.07
CA ASN A 723 -7.70 4.84 -0.74
C ASN A 723 -7.86 4.21 -2.14
N ASP A 724 -6.81 3.56 -2.64
CA ASP A 724 -6.72 2.76 -3.86
C ASP A 724 -7.45 1.40 -3.72
N PHE A 725 -8.73 1.43 -3.37
CA PHE A 725 -9.53 0.21 -3.28
C PHE A 725 -9.86 -0.33 -4.68
N PRO A 726 -9.89 -1.67 -4.87
CA PRO A 726 -10.37 -2.27 -6.11
C PRO A 726 -11.81 -1.87 -6.43
N GLU A 727 -12.12 -1.84 -7.73
CA GLU A 727 -13.49 -1.65 -8.23
C GLU A 727 -14.39 -2.85 -7.89
N ASP A 728 -13.84 -4.07 -7.97
CA ASP A 728 -14.53 -5.29 -7.54
C ASP A 728 -14.84 -5.20 -6.02
N PRO A 729 -16.12 -5.12 -5.61
CA PRO A 729 -16.47 -4.91 -4.22
C PRO A 729 -16.17 -6.12 -3.33
N GLU A 730 -15.96 -7.30 -3.92
CA GLU A 730 -15.60 -8.55 -3.22
C GLU A 730 -14.07 -8.66 -3.00
N ARG A 731 -13.23 -7.91 -3.75
CA ARG A 731 -11.78 -7.79 -3.49
C ARG A 731 -11.50 -6.87 -2.29
N ILE A 732 -11.55 -7.45 -1.10
CA ILE A 732 -11.39 -6.73 0.18
C ILE A 732 -10.14 -7.09 0.99
N PHE A 733 -9.28 -7.97 0.49
CA PHE A 733 -8.17 -8.55 1.26
C PHE A 733 -6.81 -7.95 0.84
N LEU A 734 -6.18 -7.18 1.73
CA LEU A 734 -4.84 -6.59 1.54
C LEU A 734 -3.73 -7.58 1.98
N THR A 735 -2.65 -7.68 1.18
CA THR A 735 -1.47 -8.51 1.46
C THR A 735 -0.43 -7.75 2.30
N SER A 736 0.55 -8.49 2.82
CA SER A 736 1.77 -7.96 3.42
C SER A 736 2.76 -7.38 2.39
N TRP A 737 2.36 -7.27 1.13
CA TRP A 737 3.12 -6.70 0.02
C TRP A 737 2.43 -5.47 -0.57
N GLY A 738 1.35 -4.98 0.07
CA GLY A 738 0.62 -3.78 -0.32
C GLY A 738 -0.47 -4.00 -1.38
N GLU A 739 -0.66 -5.22 -1.84
CA GLU A 739 -1.58 -5.58 -2.93
C GLU A 739 -2.97 -5.97 -2.40
N TRP A 740 -3.99 -5.89 -3.25
CA TRP A 740 -5.30 -6.49 -2.99
C TRP A 740 -5.39 -7.87 -3.67
N TRP A 741 -5.40 -8.96 -2.91
CA TRP A 741 -5.41 -10.32 -3.50
C TRP A 741 -6.60 -10.53 -4.44
N ASN A 742 -6.33 -11.22 -5.55
CA ASN A 742 -7.36 -11.72 -6.47
C ASN A 742 -8.26 -12.73 -5.76
N LYS A 743 -9.55 -12.72 -6.11
CA LYS A 743 -10.58 -13.49 -5.42
C LYS A 743 -10.37 -14.99 -5.45
N ASP A 744 -9.71 -15.50 -6.47
CA ASP A 744 -9.43 -16.92 -6.68
C ASP A 744 -8.53 -17.50 -5.57
N VAL A 745 -7.72 -16.66 -4.92
CA VAL A 745 -6.87 -17.00 -3.75
C VAL A 745 -7.71 -17.34 -2.50
N TYR A 746 -8.96 -16.84 -2.43
CA TYR A 746 -9.88 -17.05 -1.31
C TYR A 746 -11.31 -17.38 -1.78
N GLY A 747 -11.47 -17.99 -2.97
CA GLY A 747 -12.79 -18.14 -3.61
C GLY A 747 -13.86 -18.80 -2.72
N ASN A 748 -13.46 -19.75 -1.87
CA ASN A 748 -14.33 -20.40 -0.88
C ASN A 748 -14.98 -19.41 0.11
N SER A 749 -14.37 -18.25 0.41
CA SER A 749 -14.96 -17.24 1.30
C SER A 749 -15.98 -16.33 0.61
N LEU A 750 -16.15 -16.43 -0.71
CA LEU A 750 -17.20 -15.72 -1.46
C LEU A 750 -18.54 -16.46 -1.48
N ASP A 751 -18.61 -17.69 -0.99
CA ASP A 751 -19.86 -18.42 -0.81
C ASP A 751 -20.77 -17.68 0.19
N LYS A 752 -21.89 -17.18 -0.32
CA LYS A 752 -22.84 -16.35 0.44
C LYS A 752 -23.60 -17.17 1.49
N ALA A 753 -23.83 -18.48 1.26
CA ALA A 753 -24.43 -19.36 2.24
C ALA A 753 -23.46 -19.72 3.38
N LEU A 754 -22.17 -19.89 3.10
CA LEU A 754 -21.15 -20.00 4.15
C LEU A 754 -21.02 -18.70 4.94
N GLN A 755 -20.98 -17.54 4.28
CA GLN A 755 -20.95 -16.24 4.95
C GLN A 755 -22.16 -16.05 5.88
N ASP A 756 -23.37 -16.37 5.40
CA ASP A 756 -24.59 -16.23 6.19
C ASP A 756 -24.64 -17.26 7.35
N LYS A 757 -24.22 -18.52 7.13
CA LYS A 757 -24.11 -19.55 8.19
C LYS A 757 -23.17 -19.14 9.33
N TRP A 758 -22.03 -18.52 9.00
CA TRP A 758 -20.99 -18.19 9.97
C TRP A 758 -21.10 -16.77 10.57
N SER A 759 -22.08 -15.98 10.13
CA SER A 759 -22.27 -14.59 10.57
C SER A 759 -23.63 -14.39 11.28
N PRO A 760 -23.86 -15.01 12.45
CA PRO A 760 -25.14 -14.96 13.15
C PRO A 760 -25.57 -13.53 13.50
N SER A 761 -26.88 -13.35 13.71
CA SER A 761 -27.44 -12.09 14.22
C SER A 761 -27.01 -11.83 15.66
N LYS A 762 -27.02 -10.56 16.06
CA LYS A 762 -26.75 -10.14 17.45
C LYS A 762 -27.67 -10.87 18.43
N GLU A 763 -28.94 -11.04 18.07
CA GLU A 763 -29.99 -11.63 18.89
C GLU A 763 -29.76 -13.14 19.09
N GLU A 764 -29.29 -13.87 18.07
CA GLU A 764 -28.88 -15.26 18.20
C GLU A 764 -27.66 -15.41 19.11
N MET A 765 -26.66 -14.52 18.99
CA MET A 765 -25.46 -14.54 19.84
C MET A 765 -25.78 -14.20 21.29
N GLU A 766 -26.63 -13.20 21.55
CA GLU A 766 -27.07 -12.87 22.90
C GLU A 766 -27.93 -13.97 23.52
N LYS A 767 -28.71 -14.70 22.71
CA LYS A 767 -29.46 -15.88 23.16
C LYS A 767 -28.52 -17.06 23.48
N GLU A 768 -27.57 -17.37 22.61
CA GLU A 768 -26.64 -18.48 22.78
C GLU A 768 -25.72 -18.29 24.00
N ALA A 769 -25.26 -17.06 24.25
CA ALA A 769 -24.41 -16.73 25.41
C ALA A 769 -25.21 -16.47 26.71
N GLY A 770 -26.55 -16.53 26.69
CA GLY A 770 -27.41 -16.21 27.86
C GLY A 770 -27.32 -14.74 28.31
N ILE A 771 -27.14 -13.83 27.36
CA ILE A 771 -26.99 -12.37 27.51
C ILE A 771 -28.30 -11.62 27.22
N ALA A 772 -29.25 -12.28 26.55
CA ALA A 772 -30.58 -11.75 26.26
C ALA A 772 -31.30 -11.24 27.53
N SER A 773 -32.02 -10.13 27.37
CA SER A 773 -32.69 -9.33 28.41
C SER A 773 -33.98 -9.95 28.95
#